data_AF-A0A220VGN3-F1
#
_entry.id   AF-A0A220VGN3-F1
#
_cell.length_a   1.000
_cell.length_b   1.000
_cell.length_c   1.000
_cell.angle_alpha   90.00
_cell.angle_beta   90.00
_cell.angle_gamma   90.00
#
_symmetry.space_group_name_H-M   'P 1'
#
loop_
_entity.id
_entity.type
_entity.pdbx_description
1 polymer ?
#
loop_
_entity_poly.entity_id
_entity_poly.type
_entity_poly.pdbx_seq_one_letter_code
_entity_poly.pdbx_strand_id
1 'polypeptide(L)'
;MELYFKNVSGKDNVGDYSWIHQSGSQAIIADIVSGSNTRIGLDLLKNWLTMNQTHEPFNIESVIFNLHNLFKKNGVQATLGIITCVDSGFELHIVGNIRIYCVEKNVKQFKDIGNEIHPLSVVGSDYPPEIKHKVLKNKALTKYIVASDGLNSGSMSSLSLNSETLNNGTLYQNLLPAVCDQDWSALVFPMESSQSFVSQSWPYNPFIGQQEDRLHERRGLAEIATELFKYSVFDGFHIVSCPPILSENSSRLFDGLLVYPFGVIPLELKDHNGKITLDMETNKRKSLIVENEFGISYLSNPATKLREALRRFGDLTQLKDLSPELKKSGMVIFTSHFANVGCVLKGKELPVPFYHAGEVLVTKTEQLGELLLKFCRARFGKKLKKRLTHLDINKLVKALSNLQLSRKYEEIILGDYKVKLDPIKSESTEYFTVFEAHLFNDQLWAKCFNLDQLSSLQRQSELQSMGREALVLKRLSRVDGVQRYQDKEIDDDKLYVFVEKAPNTSLGQWLKTKPPRHKIIEVLIHLAETLNQIQSVGEPLIIHRSINLSNIRLREDTSPVLINFELCQQEILATLPINARRTFEQKYQAPEVNEPGQSLTFAADIYSLGLIIFYSLSGELPFEKSIKELVIQGRSTVFWKNLCQKIKVPVQNDKFWQEVLHVTPKYRPNITQLIEVLKTWR
;
A
#
# COMPACT_ATOMS: atom_id res chain seq x y z
N MET A 1 -12.05 8.57 -3.57
CA MET A 1 -12.06 8.99 -2.15
C MET A 1 -12.03 10.51 -2.16
N GLU A 2 -13.11 11.15 -1.70
CA GLU A 2 -13.26 12.61 -1.71
C GLU A 2 -12.61 13.20 -0.46
N LEU A 3 -11.58 14.02 -0.61
CA LEU A 3 -10.91 14.68 0.51
C LEU A 3 -11.58 16.04 0.76
N TYR A 4 -12.19 16.23 1.93
CA TYR A 4 -12.79 17.52 2.33
C TYR A 4 -11.77 18.54 2.86
N PHE A 5 -10.51 18.12 3.06
CA PHE A 5 -9.48 18.90 3.72
C PHE A 5 -8.23 19.03 2.83
N LYS A 6 -7.55 20.18 2.94
CA LYS A 6 -6.21 20.37 2.38
C LYS A 6 -5.32 21.01 3.43
N ASN A 7 -4.14 20.43 3.63
CA ASN A 7 -3.15 20.93 4.57
C ASN A 7 -2.09 21.79 3.90
N VAL A 8 -1.54 22.74 4.64
CA VAL A 8 -0.43 23.61 4.25
C VAL A 8 0.36 23.98 5.50
N SER A 9 1.68 24.01 5.40
CA SER A 9 2.56 24.29 6.54
C SER A 9 3.78 25.11 6.12
N GLY A 10 4.46 25.68 7.11
CA GLY A 10 5.76 26.35 6.95
C GLY A 10 6.85 25.42 6.41
N LYS A 11 7.90 26.02 5.85
CA LYS A 11 9.06 25.28 5.29
C LYS A 11 9.95 24.71 6.39
N ASP A 12 10.11 25.48 7.47
CA ASP A 12 10.91 25.12 8.63
C ASP A 12 9.98 24.86 9.83
N ASN A 13 8.97 24.00 9.62
CA ASN A 13 7.98 23.62 10.62
C ASN A 13 8.55 22.54 11.55
N VAL A 14 8.62 22.81 12.86
CA VAL A 14 9.35 22.01 13.86
C VAL A 14 8.46 21.57 15.02
N GLY A 15 7.41 22.31 15.34
CA GLY A 15 6.45 22.08 16.40
C GLY A 15 5.03 21.77 15.91
N ASP A 16 4.68 22.16 14.68
CA ASP A 16 3.31 22.00 14.19
C ASP A 16 3.11 20.78 13.30
N TYR A 17 1.90 20.22 13.36
CA TYR A 17 1.54 19.09 12.53
C TYR A 17 0.07 19.11 12.14
N SER A 18 -0.17 18.76 10.88
CA SER A 18 -1.52 18.55 10.37
C SER A 18 -1.61 17.17 9.73
N TRP A 19 -2.75 16.53 9.91
CA TRP A 19 -3.02 15.17 9.46
C TRP A 19 -4.46 15.05 8.98
N ILE A 20 -4.66 14.33 7.89
CA ILE A 20 -5.99 14.11 7.31
C ILE A 20 -6.28 12.61 7.41
N HIS A 21 -7.45 12.28 7.98
CA HIS A 21 -7.91 10.92 8.10
C HIS A 21 -8.14 10.31 6.72
N GLN A 22 -7.88 9.00 6.59
CA GLN A 22 -8.00 8.32 5.28
C GLN A 22 -9.41 8.38 4.70
N SER A 23 -10.46 8.47 5.53
CA SER A 23 -11.83 8.66 5.03
C SER A 23 -12.02 9.98 4.27
N GLY A 24 -11.10 10.94 4.42
CA GLY A 24 -11.23 12.30 3.91
C GLY A 24 -12.23 13.16 4.70
N SER A 25 -12.92 12.58 5.69
CA SER A 25 -14.00 13.20 6.47
C SER A 25 -13.59 13.67 7.87
N GLN A 26 -12.33 13.51 8.27
CA GLN A 26 -11.81 14.05 9.53
C GLN A 26 -10.37 14.53 9.35
N ALA A 27 -9.96 15.58 10.07
CA ALA A 27 -8.60 16.10 10.07
C ALA A 27 -8.20 16.59 11.46
N ILE A 28 -6.89 16.57 11.72
CA ILE A 28 -6.30 16.96 13.00
C ILE A 28 -5.19 17.97 12.72
N ILE A 29 -5.14 19.03 13.50
CA ILE A 29 -4.03 19.98 13.58
C ILE A 29 -3.55 20.05 15.02
N ALA A 30 -2.25 20.04 15.23
CA ALA A 30 -1.62 20.15 16.54
C ALA A 30 -0.43 21.08 16.47
N ASP A 31 -0.17 21.76 17.58
CA ASP A 31 0.97 22.63 17.79
C ASP A 31 1.59 22.22 19.13
N ILE A 32 2.82 21.70 19.08
CA ILE A 32 3.56 21.25 20.25
C ILE A 32 4.18 22.44 20.95
N VAL A 33 3.81 22.65 22.21
CA VAL A 33 4.28 23.79 23.01
C VAL A 33 5.81 23.76 23.10
N SER A 34 6.45 24.86 22.68
CA SER A 34 7.90 25.03 22.60
C SER A 34 8.66 24.83 23.92
N GLY A 35 7.98 24.94 25.06
CA GLY A 35 8.52 24.60 26.39
C GLY A 35 8.74 23.10 26.64
N SER A 36 8.31 22.24 25.70
CA SER A 36 8.51 20.79 25.73
C SER A 36 9.38 20.30 24.56
N ASN A 37 9.80 19.04 24.56
CA ASN A 37 10.60 18.50 23.46
C ASN A 37 9.70 18.29 22.22
N THR A 38 9.67 19.30 21.35
CA THR A 38 8.82 19.37 20.14
C THR A 38 8.99 18.16 19.23
N ARG A 39 10.24 17.70 19.04
CA ARG A 39 10.55 16.51 18.24
C ARG A 39 9.91 15.24 18.81
N ILE A 40 10.05 15.01 20.11
CA ILE A 40 9.42 13.87 20.79
C ILE A 40 7.90 13.99 20.72
N GLY A 41 7.34 15.18 20.90
CA GLY A 41 5.90 15.41 20.81
C GLY A 41 5.33 15.08 19.43
N LEU A 42 5.99 15.54 18.38
CA LEU A 42 5.62 15.22 17.00
C LEU A 42 5.75 13.73 16.68
N ASP A 43 6.82 13.08 17.12
CA ASP A 43 7.01 11.65 16.92
C ASP A 43 5.93 10.84 17.64
N LEU A 44 5.60 11.20 18.89
CA LEU A 44 4.51 10.57 19.64
C LEU A 44 3.16 10.76 18.94
N LEU A 45 2.86 11.97 18.45
CA LEU A 45 1.62 12.26 17.74
C LEU A 45 1.50 11.46 16.44
N LYS A 46 2.54 11.51 15.60
CA LYS A 46 2.60 10.79 14.32
C LYS A 46 2.48 9.29 14.52
N ASN A 47 3.19 8.73 15.50
CA ASN A 47 3.11 7.32 15.83
C ASN A 47 1.72 6.94 16.36
N TRP A 48 1.14 7.76 17.25
CA TRP A 48 -0.21 7.48 17.76
C TRP A 48 -1.26 7.49 16.65
N LEU A 49 -1.24 8.51 15.77
CA LEU A 49 -2.16 8.62 14.63
C LEU A 49 -2.00 7.45 13.66
N THR A 50 -0.76 7.06 13.35
CA THR A 50 -0.46 5.94 12.44
C THR A 50 -0.88 4.60 13.02
N MET A 51 -0.62 4.36 14.31
CA MET A 51 -0.92 3.10 14.99
C MET A 51 -2.43 2.89 15.22
N ASN A 52 -3.17 3.97 15.39
CA ASN A 52 -4.61 3.91 15.69
C ASN A 52 -5.49 4.15 14.47
N GLN A 53 -4.94 4.44 13.29
CA GLN A 53 -5.71 4.74 12.08
C GLN A 53 -6.69 3.59 11.72
N THR A 54 -7.98 3.92 11.61
CA THR A 54 -9.05 2.98 11.22
C THR A 54 -9.80 3.50 9.99
N HIS A 55 -10.67 2.68 9.39
CA HIS A 55 -11.51 3.12 8.24
C HIS A 55 -12.61 4.12 8.65
N GLU A 56 -13.01 4.12 9.91
CA GLU A 56 -14.02 5.03 10.47
C GLU A 56 -13.34 6.25 11.13
N PRO A 57 -13.95 7.45 11.08
CA PRO A 57 -13.44 8.61 11.81
C PRO A 57 -13.27 8.32 13.30
N PHE A 58 -12.25 8.91 13.91
CA PHE A 58 -12.00 8.71 15.34
C PHE A 58 -13.12 9.29 16.20
N ASN A 59 -13.38 8.62 17.33
CA ASN A 59 -14.13 9.23 18.43
C ASN A 59 -13.29 10.34 19.09
N ILE A 60 -13.83 11.56 19.08
CA ILE A 60 -13.10 12.79 19.43
C ILE A 60 -12.65 12.80 20.90
N GLU A 61 -13.55 12.48 21.82
CA GLU A 61 -13.24 12.43 23.26
C GLU A 61 -12.16 11.38 23.56
N SER A 62 -12.23 10.23 22.89
CA SER A 62 -11.24 9.17 23.03
C SER A 62 -9.85 9.60 22.53
N VAL A 63 -9.78 10.31 21.40
CA VAL A 63 -8.52 10.82 20.84
C VAL A 63 -7.87 11.82 21.81
N ILE A 64 -8.64 12.81 22.25
CA ILE A 64 -8.15 13.86 23.15
C ILE A 64 -7.68 13.25 24.47
N PHE A 65 -8.45 12.33 25.04
CA PHE A 65 -8.08 11.62 26.26
C PHE A 65 -6.80 10.78 26.11
N ASN A 66 -6.69 10.02 25.02
CA ASN A 66 -5.52 9.17 24.78
C ASN A 66 -4.25 9.98 24.54
N LEU A 67 -4.35 11.04 23.73
CA LEU A 67 -3.23 11.95 23.49
C LEU A 67 -2.86 12.73 24.76
N HIS A 68 -3.83 13.12 25.59
CA HIS A 68 -3.56 13.77 26.87
C HIS A 68 -2.71 12.90 27.78
N ASN A 69 -3.10 11.63 27.96
CA ASN A 69 -2.35 10.70 28.79
C ASN A 69 -0.96 10.37 28.20
N LEU A 70 -0.89 10.22 26.87
CA LEU A 70 0.36 9.93 26.17
C LEU A 70 1.36 11.08 26.33
N PHE A 71 0.93 12.32 26.10
CA PHE A 71 1.79 13.49 26.19
C PHE A 71 2.18 13.79 27.64
N LYS A 72 1.23 13.66 28.59
CA LYS A 72 1.50 13.82 30.03
C LYS A 72 2.58 12.85 30.51
N LYS A 73 2.50 11.57 30.13
CA LYS A 73 3.48 10.54 30.51
C LYS A 73 4.89 10.84 29.99
N ASN A 74 5.00 11.57 28.88
CA ASN A 74 6.26 11.87 28.21
C ASN A 74 6.72 13.33 28.40
N GLY A 75 6.07 14.10 29.27
CA GLY A 75 6.43 15.50 29.53
C GLY A 75 6.26 16.41 28.32
N VAL A 76 5.34 16.07 27.41
CA VAL A 76 5.00 16.86 26.22
C VAL A 76 3.69 17.60 26.47
N GLN A 77 3.56 18.81 25.91
CA GLN A 77 2.31 19.55 25.90
C GLN A 77 1.98 20.04 24.50
N ALA A 78 0.70 20.05 24.13
CA ALA A 78 0.27 20.46 22.81
C ALA A 78 -1.11 21.11 22.81
N THR A 79 -1.34 22.00 21.86
CA THR A 79 -2.68 22.44 21.45
C THR A 79 -3.16 21.54 20.31
N LEU A 80 -4.49 21.37 20.20
CA LEU A 80 -5.08 20.37 19.32
C LEU A 80 -6.40 20.87 18.75
N GLY A 81 -6.59 20.74 17.44
CA GLY A 81 -7.85 20.96 16.75
C GLY A 81 -8.24 19.70 15.97
N ILE A 82 -9.46 19.21 16.18
CA ILE A 82 -10.02 18.06 15.46
C ILE A 82 -11.26 18.53 14.70
N ILE A 83 -11.24 18.39 13.38
CA ILE A 83 -12.36 18.74 12.49
C ILE A 83 -12.98 17.45 11.96
N THR A 84 -14.30 17.28 12.12
CA THR A 84 -15.05 16.14 11.57
C THR A 84 -16.17 16.62 10.66
N CYS A 85 -16.29 16.03 9.47
CA CYS A 85 -17.38 16.28 8.54
C CYS A 85 -18.64 15.51 9.00
N VAL A 86 -19.75 16.21 9.10
CA VAL A 86 -21.07 15.68 9.49
C VAL A 86 -22.12 16.11 8.47
N ASP A 87 -23.29 15.46 8.43
CA ASP A 87 -24.32 15.69 7.40
C ASP A 87 -24.74 17.16 7.24
N SER A 88 -24.67 17.97 8.32
CA SER A 88 -25.04 19.38 8.33
C SER A 88 -23.86 20.37 8.21
N GLY A 89 -22.61 19.89 8.09
CA GLY A 89 -21.44 20.76 8.05
C GLY A 89 -20.18 20.16 8.68
N PHE A 90 -19.53 20.91 9.56
CA PHE A 90 -18.30 20.50 10.23
C PHE A 90 -18.41 20.73 11.74
N GLU A 91 -17.97 19.74 12.51
CA GLU A 91 -17.79 19.84 13.95
C GLU A 91 -16.31 20.01 14.27
N LEU A 92 -15.99 21.05 15.03
CA LEU A 92 -14.63 21.40 15.40
C LEU A 92 -14.48 21.40 16.92
N HIS A 93 -13.53 20.61 17.39
CA HIS A 93 -13.17 20.49 18.80
C HIS A 93 -11.73 20.98 18.99
N ILE A 94 -11.54 21.96 19.86
CA ILE A 94 -10.25 22.63 20.07
C ILE A 94 -9.86 22.56 21.54
N VAL A 95 -8.60 22.26 21.79
CA VAL A 95 -7.91 22.42 23.07
C VAL A 95 -6.75 23.40 22.84
N GLY A 96 -6.75 24.53 23.53
CA GLY A 96 -5.72 25.57 23.41
C GLY A 96 -6.07 26.72 22.45
N ASN A 97 -5.06 27.28 21.80
CA ASN A 97 -5.11 28.54 21.04
C ASN A 97 -5.15 28.35 19.49
N ILE A 98 -5.66 27.22 19.00
CA ILE A 98 -5.87 26.98 17.56
C ILE A 98 -6.93 27.96 17.02
N ARG A 99 -6.58 28.72 15.98
CA ARG A 99 -7.40 29.81 15.45
C ARG A 99 -8.27 29.34 14.29
N ILE A 100 -9.45 29.93 14.16
CA ILE A 100 -10.39 29.63 13.06
C ILE A 100 -10.74 30.91 12.31
N TYR A 101 -10.73 30.81 10.98
CA TYR A 101 -11.11 31.87 10.07
C TYR A 101 -12.20 31.40 9.11
N CYS A 102 -13.17 32.26 8.84
CA CYS A 102 -14.17 32.12 7.79
C CYS A 102 -13.73 32.94 6.57
N VAL A 103 -13.77 32.34 5.39
CA VAL A 103 -13.39 32.97 4.13
C VAL A 103 -14.59 32.93 3.18
N GLU A 104 -15.16 34.10 2.94
CA GLU A 104 -16.22 34.31 1.94
C GLU A 104 -15.70 35.29 0.88
N LYS A 105 -16.00 36.59 1.03
CA LYS A 105 -15.40 37.67 0.24
C LYS A 105 -14.10 38.23 0.85
N ASN A 106 -13.98 38.12 2.17
CA ASN A 106 -12.84 38.55 2.98
C ASN A 106 -12.61 37.50 4.09
N VAL A 107 -11.44 37.52 4.70
CA VAL A 107 -11.11 36.67 5.86
C VAL A 107 -11.68 37.29 7.14
N LYS A 108 -12.45 36.51 7.90
CA LYS A 108 -12.99 36.90 9.21
C LYS A 108 -12.60 35.87 10.26
N GLN A 109 -11.88 36.29 11.30
CA GLN A 109 -11.55 35.41 12.42
C GLN A 109 -12.76 35.22 13.35
N PHE A 110 -12.95 33.99 13.84
CA PHE A 110 -13.82 33.71 14.98
C PHE A 110 -13.10 34.12 16.26
N LYS A 111 -13.64 35.12 16.98
CA LYS A 111 -13.02 35.66 18.21
C LYS A 111 -13.48 34.96 19.49
N ASP A 112 -14.51 34.13 19.40
CA ASP A 112 -15.17 33.43 20.49
C ASP A 112 -14.51 32.08 20.85
N ILE A 113 -13.53 31.63 20.07
CA ILE A 113 -12.80 30.37 20.29
C ILE A 113 -11.35 30.48 19.82
N GLY A 114 -10.39 29.94 20.59
CA GLY A 114 -8.98 29.84 20.18
C GLY A 114 -8.25 31.17 19.96
N ASN A 115 -8.79 32.29 20.44
CA ASN A 115 -8.22 33.64 20.23
C ASN A 115 -7.29 34.10 21.37
N GLU A 116 -6.84 33.17 22.20
CA GLU A 116 -5.91 33.45 23.30
C GLU A 116 -4.48 33.59 22.75
N ILE A 117 -3.67 34.45 23.36
CA ILE A 117 -2.26 34.61 23.00
C ILE A 117 -1.46 33.38 23.45
N HIS A 118 -1.75 32.89 24.65
CA HIS A 118 -1.20 31.65 25.21
C HIS A 118 -2.35 30.69 25.54
N PRO A 119 -2.20 29.39 25.29
CA PRO A 119 -3.27 28.43 25.56
C PRO A 119 -3.54 28.32 27.06
N LEU A 120 -4.77 28.59 27.50
CA LEU A 120 -5.18 28.39 28.90
C LEU A 120 -5.33 26.91 29.26
N SER A 121 -5.49 26.04 28.26
CA SER A 121 -5.59 24.58 28.42
C SER A 121 -4.84 23.87 27.30
N VAL A 122 -4.10 22.81 27.65
CA VAL A 122 -3.29 22.02 26.71
C VAL A 122 -3.42 20.53 27.00
N VAL A 123 -3.28 19.73 25.94
CA VAL A 123 -3.16 18.27 26.01
C VAL A 123 -1.78 17.94 26.59
N GLY A 124 -1.71 16.99 27.53
CA GLY A 124 -0.47 16.63 28.22
C GLY A 124 -0.14 17.43 29.49
N SER A 125 -1.02 18.36 29.90
CA SER A 125 -0.89 19.04 31.20
C SER A 125 -1.27 18.15 32.38
N ASP A 126 -1.04 18.63 33.60
CA ASP A 126 -1.45 17.90 34.81
C ASP A 126 -2.96 17.88 35.04
N TYR A 127 -3.68 18.81 34.41
CA TYR A 127 -5.13 18.98 34.53
C TYR A 127 -5.85 18.46 33.28
N PRO A 128 -7.10 17.99 33.40
CA PRO A 128 -7.89 17.59 32.24
C PRO A 128 -8.00 18.74 31.21
N PRO A 129 -7.86 18.44 29.90
CA PRO A 129 -7.93 19.47 28.88
C PRO A 129 -9.36 19.99 28.72
N GLU A 130 -9.52 21.30 28.61
CA GLU A 130 -10.79 21.96 28.33
C GLU A 130 -11.05 21.93 26.82
N ILE A 131 -12.13 21.24 26.43
CA ILE A 131 -12.49 21.06 25.01
C ILE A 131 -13.54 22.11 24.64
N LYS A 132 -13.18 23.01 23.72
CA LYS A 132 -14.10 23.98 23.13
C LYS A 132 -14.69 23.41 21.85
N HIS A 133 -16.02 23.43 21.73
CA HIS A 133 -16.74 22.88 20.58
C HIS A 133 -17.40 23.99 19.74
N LYS A 134 -17.28 23.88 18.40
CA LYS A 134 -17.90 24.80 17.43
C LYS A 134 -18.44 24.03 16.23
N VAL A 135 -19.69 24.33 15.86
CA VAL A 135 -20.31 23.81 14.63
C VAL A 135 -20.21 24.86 13.52
N LEU A 136 -19.71 24.46 12.36
CA LEU A 136 -19.57 25.29 11.17
C LEU A 136 -20.51 24.75 10.08
N LYS A 137 -21.26 25.65 9.42
CA LYS A 137 -22.22 25.26 8.38
C LYS A 137 -21.52 25.08 7.04
N ASN A 138 -21.84 24.02 6.30
CA ASN A 138 -21.39 23.89 4.91
C ASN A 138 -22.22 24.82 4.02
N LYS A 139 -21.58 25.86 3.44
CA LYS A 139 -22.19 26.79 2.48
C LYS A 139 -21.36 26.79 1.21
N ALA A 140 -22.03 26.85 0.05
CA ALA A 140 -21.41 26.69 -1.27
C ALA A 140 -20.20 27.61 -1.55
N LEU A 141 -20.17 28.82 -0.99
CA LEU A 141 -19.12 29.82 -1.24
C LEU A 141 -18.26 30.13 -0.01
N THR A 142 -18.39 29.35 1.05
CA THR A 142 -17.67 29.58 2.31
C THR A 142 -16.59 28.53 2.48
N LYS A 143 -15.37 28.99 2.73
CA LYS A 143 -14.25 28.16 3.19
C LYS A 143 -13.89 28.53 4.62
N TYR A 144 -13.22 27.61 5.29
CA TYR A 144 -12.70 27.74 6.63
C TYR A 144 -11.22 27.45 6.62
N ILE A 145 -10.49 28.18 7.45
CA ILE A 145 -9.07 27.94 7.71
C ILE A 145 -8.93 27.73 9.21
N VAL A 146 -8.35 26.61 9.61
CA VAL A 146 -7.95 26.35 10.99
C VAL A 146 -6.42 26.37 11.02
N ALA A 147 -5.83 27.17 11.89
CA ALA A 147 -4.39 27.42 11.89
C ALA A 147 -3.79 27.49 13.30
N SER A 148 -2.52 27.13 13.40
CA SER A 148 -1.69 27.36 14.58
C SER A 148 -1.31 28.83 14.73
N ASP A 149 -0.57 29.15 15.81
CA ASP A 149 -0.34 30.53 16.20
C ASP A 149 0.75 31.27 15.40
N GLY A 150 1.57 30.55 14.63
CA GLY A 150 2.55 31.09 13.68
C GLY A 150 1.96 31.89 12.51
N LEU A 151 0.64 31.87 12.32
CA LEU A 151 -0.09 32.82 11.47
C LEU A 151 -0.69 33.96 12.29
N ASN A 152 -0.25 35.19 11.99
CA ASN A 152 -0.72 36.40 12.68
C ASN A 152 -2.18 36.72 12.33
N SER A 153 -3.05 36.82 13.34
CA SER A 153 -4.48 37.11 13.16
C SER A 153 -4.81 38.43 12.46
N GLY A 154 -4.02 39.47 12.74
CA GLY A 154 -4.19 40.79 12.12
C GLY A 154 -3.91 40.73 10.62
N SER A 155 -2.77 40.13 10.27
CA SER A 155 -2.39 39.91 8.87
C SER A 155 -3.31 38.93 8.15
N MET A 156 -3.77 37.85 8.80
CA MET A 156 -4.75 36.93 8.24
C MET A 156 -6.05 37.65 7.85
N SER A 157 -6.53 38.55 8.72
CA SER A 157 -7.77 39.30 8.49
C SER A 157 -7.65 40.36 7.39
N SER A 158 -6.44 40.78 7.03
CA SER A 158 -6.18 41.72 5.93
C SER A 158 -5.95 41.03 4.58
N LEU A 159 -5.83 39.70 4.54
CA LEU A 159 -5.68 38.97 3.29
C LEU A 159 -6.96 39.05 2.44
N SER A 160 -6.78 39.34 1.16
CA SER A 160 -7.85 39.31 0.16
C SER A 160 -8.07 37.88 -0.36
N LEU A 161 -8.59 36.99 0.49
CA LEU A 161 -8.91 35.60 0.14
C LEU A 161 -10.40 35.40 -0.12
N ASN A 162 -10.71 34.52 -1.06
CA ASN A 162 -12.06 34.05 -1.34
C ASN A 162 -12.04 32.53 -1.62
N SER A 163 -13.21 31.93 -1.84
CA SER A 163 -13.33 30.49 -2.12
C SER A 163 -12.52 30.03 -3.35
N GLU A 164 -12.43 30.86 -4.38
CA GLU A 164 -11.73 30.54 -5.63
C GLU A 164 -10.20 30.57 -5.42
N THR A 165 -9.68 31.58 -4.73
CA THR A 165 -8.23 31.66 -4.45
C THR A 165 -7.73 30.52 -3.58
N LEU A 166 -8.56 30.01 -2.67
CA LEU A 166 -8.23 28.85 -1.84
C LEU A 166 -8.25 27.51 -2.58
N ASN A 167 -8.95 27.43 -3.72
CA ASN A 167 -8.98 26.22 -4.55
C ASN A 167 -7.81 26.15 -5.55
N ASN A 168 -7.21 27.27 -5.93
CA ASN A 168 -6.27 27.41 -7.06
C ASN A 168 -4.83 26.87 -6.83
N GLY A 169 -4.63 25.97 -5.87
CA GLY A 169 -3.34 25.29 -5.67
C GLY A 169 -2.22 26.14 -5.06
N THR A 170 -2.38 27.45 -4.95
CA THR A 170 -1.39 28.40 -4.41
C THR A 170 -1.55 28.70 -2.91
N LEU A 171 -2.14 27.78 -2.15
CA LEU A 171 -2.47 27.98 -0.73
C LEU A 171 -1.30 28.51 0.12
N TYR A 172 -0.10 27.97 -0.08
CA TYR A 172 1.10 28.43 0.63
C TYR A 172 1.43 29.90 0.33
N GLN A 173 1.40 30.30 -0.94
CA GLN A 173 1.67 31.68 -1.35
C GLN A 173 0.59 32.65 -0.85
N ASN A 174 -0.66 32.18 -0.81
CA ASN A 174 -1.79 32.98 -0.35
C ASN A 174 -1.76 33.27 1.16
N LEU A 175 -1.17 32.37 1.96
CA LEU A 175 -1.04 32.52 3.41
C LEU A 175 0.29 33.13 3.85
N LEU A 176 1.31 33.10 2.99
CA LEU A 176 2.65 33.62 3.26
C LEU A 176 2.67 35.06 3.84
N PRO A 177 1.83 36.02 3.39
CA PRO A 177 1.85 37.38 3.95
C PRO A 177 1.36 37.46 5.41
N ALA A 178 0.73 36.41 5.94
CA ALA A 178 0.29 36.34 7.32
C ALA A 178 1.22 35.55 8.25
N VAL A 179 2.30 34.97 7.72
CA VAL A 179 3.29 34.21 8.49
C VAL A 179 4.11 35.15 9.37
N CYS A 180 4.11 34.92 10.68
CA CYS A 180 4.98 35.62 11.64
C CYS A 180 6.04 34.71 12.27
N ASP A 181 5.84 33.39 12.22
CA ASP A 181 6.83 32.36 12.57
C ASP A 181 6.84 31.29 11.47
N GLN A 182 7.99 30.71 11.14
CA GLN A 182 8.07 29.61 10.17
C GLN A 182 7.54 28.29 10.74
N ASP A 183 7.35 28.19 12.05
CA ASP A 183 6.63 27.11 12.72
C ASP A 183 5.12 27.37 12.64
N TRP A 184 4.49 26.95 11.54
CA TRP A 184 3.05 27.11 11.34
C TRP A 184 2.44 25.96 10.54
N SER A 185 1.17 25.64 10.82
CA SER A 185 0.32 24.74 10.04
C SER A 185 -1.08 25.31 9.87
N ALA A 186 -1.72 24.99 8.75
CA ALA A 186 -3.12 25.32 8.50
C ALA A 186 -3.85 24.21 7.73
N LEU A 187 -5.14 24.07 8.03
CA LEU A 187 -6.10 23.21 7.34
C LEU A 187 -7.18 24.05 6.68
N VAL A 188 -7.43 23.82 5.39
CA VAL A 188 -8.45 24.50 4.59
C VAL A 188 -9.57 23.52 4.22
N PHE A 189 -10.84 23.90 4.45
CA PHE A 189 -12.03 23.07 4.20
C PHE A 189 -13.33 23.90 4.12
N PRO A 190 -14.45 23.43 3.56
CA PRO A 190 -14.58 22.23 2.72
C PRO A 190 -13.75 22.38 1.45
N MET A 191 -12.99 21.37 1.06
CA MET A 191 -12.47 21.25 -0.30
C MET A 191 -13.50 20.50 -1.13
N GLU A 192 -13.84 21.03 -2.30
CA GLU A 192 -14.62 20.23 -3.27
C GLU A 192 -13.73 19.10 -3.78
N SER A 193 -14.32 17.92 -3.92
CA SER A 193 -13.66 16.68 -4.32
C SER A 193 -12.61 16.90 -5.41
N SER A 194 -11.34 16.89 -5.03
CA SER A 194 -10.24 16.90 -6.00
C SER A 194 -10.02 15.50 -6.57
N GLN A 195 -11.03 15.00 -7.29
CA GLN A 195 -10.83 13.92 -8.26
C GLN A 195 -11.34 14.33 -9.64
N SER A 196 -10.87 15.47 -10.10
CA SER A 196 -10.47 15.56 -11.49
C SER A 196 -9.14 16.29 -11.50
N PHE A 197 -8.08 15.60 -11.93
CA PHE A 197 -6.91 16.27 -12.48
C PHE A 197 -7.24 16.94 -13.83
N VAL A 198 -8.52 17.29 -14.04
CA VAL A 198 -9.05 18.02 -15.19
C VAL A 198 -9.17 19.45 -14.72
N SER A 199 -8.40 20.34 -15.36
CA SER A 199 -8.54 21.76 -15.09
C SER A 199 -9.82 22.29 -15.75
N GLN A 200 -10.62 23.07 -15.01
CA GLN A 200 -11.76 23.81 -15.59
C GLN A 200 -11.30 24.86 -16.62
N SER A 201 -10.02 25.25 -16.62
CA SER A 201 -9.44 26.15 -17.62
C SER A 201 -9.11 25.47 -18.95
N TRP A 202 -9.18 24.13 -19.02
CA TRP A 202 -8.93 23.43 -20.27
C TRP A 202 -10.14 23.56 -21.21
N PRO A 203 -9.92 23.73 -22.52
CA PRO A 203 -11.01 23.79 -23.50
C PRO A 203 -11.89 22.53 -23.53
N TYR A 204 -11.35 21.37 -23.15
CA TYR A 204 -12.05 20.09 -23.07
C TYR A 204 -11.29 19.10 -22.17
N ASN A 205 -11.94 18.01 -21.76
CA ASN A 205 -11.27 16.92 -21.03
C ASN A 205 -10.49 16.03 -22.02
N PRO A 206 -9.15 15.96 -21.96
CA PRO A 206 -8.36 15.16 -22.91
C PRO A 206 -8.29 13.68 -22.53
N PHE A 207 -8.73 13.26 -21.34
CA PHE A 207 -8.56 11.90 -20.85
C PHE A 207 -9.67 10.95 -21.33
N ILE A 208 -9.28 9.78 -21.83
CA ILE A 208 -10.19 8.74 -22.33
C ILE A 208 -9.84 7.38 -21.70
N GLY A 209 -10.82 6.73 -21.08
CA GLY A 209 -10.67 5.44 -20.37
C GLY A 209 -10.56 5.59 -18.84
N GLN A 210 -10.40 4.48 -18.11
CA GLN A 210 -10.12 4.53 -16.66
C GLN A 210 -8.77 5.22 -16.45
N GLN A 211 -8.71 6.17 -15.52
CA GLN A 211 -7.44 6.82 -15.15
C GLN A 211 -6.61 5.85 -14.29
N GLU A 212 -5.30 5.90 -14.45
CA GLU A 212 -4.35 5.09 -13.66
C GLU A 212 -4.62 5.21 -12.16
N ASP A 213 -4.45 4.13 -11.40
CA ASP A 213 -4.72 4.15 -9.95
C ASP A 213 -3.67 4.95 -9.16
N ARG A 214 -2.46 5.12 -9.74
CA ARG A 214 -1.30 5.73 -9.09
C ARG A 214 -1.36 7.26 -9.15
N LEU A 215 -1.29 7.90 -7.99
CA LEU A 215 -1.46 9.34 -7.84
C LEU A 215 -0.44 10.18 -8.66
N HIS A 216 0.82 9.74 -8.71
CA HIS A 216 1.89 10.47 -9.42
C HIS A 216 1.75 10.35 -10.93
N GLU A 217 1.28 9.22 -11.46
CA GLU A 217 0.97 9.03 -12.88
C GLU A 217 -0.23 9.90 -13.28
N ARG A 218 -1.33 9.88 -12.50
CA ARG A 218 -2.48 10.77 -12.72
C ARG A 218 -2.09 12.24 -12.71
N ARG A 219 -1.25 12.65 -11.75
CA ARG A 219 -0.72 14.01 -11.65
C ARG A 219 0.15 14.35 -12.86
N GLY A 220 1.07 13.48 -13.24
CA GLY A 220 1.95 13.68 -14.39
C GLY A 220 1.16 13.84 -15.70
N LEU A 221 0.16 13.00 -15.94
CA LEU A 221 -0.73 13.11 -17.10
C LEU A 221 -1.51 14.44 -17.14
N ALA A 222 -1.88 14.98 -15.97
CA ALA A 222 -2.50 16.30 -15.83
C ALA A 222 -1.56 17.45 -16.18
N GLU A 223 -0.32 17.38 -15.69
CA GLU A 223 0.71 18.37 -15.97
C GLU A 223 1.06 18.36 -17.47
N ILE A 224 1.13 17.18 -18.09
CA ILE A 224 1.30 16.99 -19.54
C ILE A 224 0.15 17.66 -20.30
N ALA A 225 -1.11 17.39 -19.93
CA ALA A 225 -2.27 18.02 -20.56
C ALA A 225 -2.23 19.55 -20.44
N THR A 226 -1.92 20.08 -19.25
CA THR A 226 -1.77 21.52 -19.00
C THR A 226 -0.70 22.13 -19.90
N GLU A 227 0.43 21.45 -20.07
CA GLU A 227 1.49 21.93 -20.96
C GLU A 227 1.06 21.93 -22.42
N LEU A 228 0.39 20.87 -22.89
CA LEU A 228 -0.07 20.76 -24.27
C LEU A 228 -1.13 21.82 -24.63
N PHE A 229 -2.03 22.15 -23.71
CA PHE A 229 -3.05 23.18 -23.93
C PHE A 229 -2.49 24.60 -24.13
N LYS A 230 -1.21 24.85 -23.80
CA LYS A 230 -0.53 26.12 -24.14
C LYS A 230 -0.26 26.28 -25.64
N TYR A 231 -0.37 25.20 -26.43
CA TYR A 231 0.04 25.16 -27.82
C TYR A 231 -1.13 24.77 -28.75
N SER A 232 -1.76 25.76 -29.38
CA SER A 232 -2.92 25.57 -30.28
C SER A 232 -2.67 24.62 -31.46
N VAL A 233 -1.41 24.41 -31.85
CA VAL A 233 -1.04 23.44 -32.89
C VAL A 233 -1.38 22.00 -32.49
N PHE A 234 -1.45 21.70 -31.19
CA PHE A 234 -1.80 20.40 -30.63
C PHE A 234 -3.29 20.25 -30.31
N ASP A 235 -4.11 21.28 -30.51
CA ASP A 235 -5.55 21.24 -30.25
C ASP A 235 -6.22 20.01 -30.88
N GLY A 236 -7.02 19.33 -30.07
CA GLY A 236 -7.68 18.06 -30.41
C GLY A 236 -6.97 16.82 -29.88
N PHE A 237 -5.83 16.96 -29.20
CA PHE A 237 -5.15 15.83 -28.58
C PHE A 237 -6.01 15.16 -27.50
N HIS A 238 -5.80 13.86 -27.31
CA HIS A 238 -6.35 13.05 -26.24
C HIS A 238 -5.23 12.19 -25.62
N ILE A 239 -5.38 11.90 -24.33
CA ILE A 239 -4.54 10.96 -23.59
C ILE A 239 -5.43 9.76 -23.28
N VAL A 240 -5.19 8.66 -23.98
CA VAL A 240 -5.95 7.42 -23.83
C VAL A 240 -5.22 6.52 -22.84
N SER A 241 -5.93 5.95 -21.85
CA SER A 241 -5.32 4.96 -20.97
C SER A 241 -4.97 3.70 -21.76
N CYS A 242 -3.80 3.13 -21.49
CA CYS A 242 -3.21 2.16 -22.40
C CYS A 242 -3.80 0.76 -22.20
N PRO A 243 -4.13 0.01 -23.27
CA PRO A 243 -4.26 -1.44 -23.21
C PRO A 243 -2.86 -2.11 -23.14
N PRO A 244 -2.69 -3.29 -22.51
CA PRO A 244 -1.42 -4.01 -22.55
C PRO A 244 -1.03 -4.33 -23.99
N ILE A 245 0.18 -3.95 -24.42
CA ILE A 245 0.74 -4.43 -25.68
C ILE A 245 1.39 -5.77 -25.37
N LEU A 246 0.58 -6.83 -25.34
CA LEU A 246 1.11 -8.16 -25.14
C LEU A 246 1.87 -8.61 -26.39
N SER A 247 3.10 -9.01 -26.14
CA SER A 247 3.71 -10.10 -26.89
C SER A 247 3.57 -11.39 -26.11
N GLU A 248 3.74 -12.54 -26.78
CA GLU A 248 3.74 -13.88 -26.16
C GLU A 248 4.64 -13.99 -24.91
N ASN A 249 5.62 -13.09 -24.72
CA ASN A 249 6.59 -13.14 -23.61
C ASN A 249 6.60 -11.88 -22.71
N SER A 250 5.60 -10.98 -22.76
CA SER A 250 5.59 -9.81 -21.84
C SER A 250 4.22 -9.15 -21.63
N SER A 251 3.82 -8.97 -20.38
CA SER A 251 2.65 -8.21 -19.91
C SER A 251 2.91 -6.73 -19.66
N ARG A 252 3.20 -5.95 -20.70
CA ARG A 252 3.63 -4.55 -20.50
C ARG A 252 2.53 -3.53 -20.83
N LEU A 253 2.24 -2.67 -19.84
CA LEU A 253 1.37 -1.50 -19.89
C LEU A 253 2.23 -0.24 -20.11
N PHE A 254 1.75 0.72 -20.89
CA PHE A 254 2.29 2.09 -20.89
C PHE A 254 1.44 2.95 -19.96
N ASP A 255 2.04 3.98 -19.35
CA ASP A 255 1.33 4.89 -18.45
C ASP A 255 0.30 5.78 -19.19
N GLY A 256 0.39 5.86 -20.52
CA GLY A 256 -0.62 6.49 -21.36
C GLY A 256 -0.28 6.50 -22.85
N LEU A 257 -1.27 6.78 -23.69
CA LEU A 257 -1.12 6.98 -25.13
C LEU A 257 -1.55 8.39 -25.51
N LEU A 258 -0.61 9.23 -25.94
CA LEU A 258 -0.90 10.54 -26.49
C LEU A 258 -1.31 10.41 -27.96
N VAL A 259 -2.59 10.63 -28.26
CA VAL A 259 -3.12 10.77 -29.62
C VAL A 259 -3.24 12.25 -29.92
N TYR A 260 -2.46 12.78 -30.85
CA TYR A 260 -2.39 14.22 -31.12
C TYR A 260 -2.30 14.50 -32.64
N PRO A 261 -2.42 15.76 -33.11
CA PRO A 261 -2.50 16.07 -34.54
C PRO A 261 -1.32 15.62 -35.43
N PHE A 262 -0.21 15.16 -34.83
CA PHE A 262 0.96 14.65 -35.55
C PHE A 262 1.30 13.19 -35.24
N GLY A 263 0.38 12.43 -34.65
CA GLY A 263 0.51 10.98 -34.51
C GLY A 263 0.04 10.42 -33.17
N VAL A 264 0.60 9.27 -32.82
CA VAL A 264 0.36 8.56 -31.57
C VAL A 264 1.70 8.26 -30.90
N ILE A 265 1.84 8.65 -29.64
CA ILE A 265 3.08 8.49 -28.85
C ILE A 265 2.75 7.78 -27.53
N PRO A 266 3.31 6.58 -27.26
CA PRO A 266 3.28 5.99 -25.92
C PRO A 266 4.12 6.77 -24.92
N LEU A 267 3.56 6.93 -23.73
CA LEU A 267 4.10 7.69 -22.61
C LEU A 267 4.57 6.74 -21.52
N GLU A 268 5.77 7.01 -20.99
CA GLU A 268 6.35 6.36 -19.82
C GLU A 268 6.76 7.45 -18.83
N LEU A 269 6.13 7.48 -17.66
CA LEU A 269 6.32 8.47 -16.61
C LEU A 269 7.26 7.92 -15.52
N LYS A 270 8.08 8.80 -14.94
CA LYS A 270 8.99 8.48 -13.83
C LYS A 270 9.08 9.63 -12.83
N ASP A 271 8.92 9.32 -11.54
CA ASP A 271 8.89 10.31 -10.45
C ASP A 271 10.15 10.30 -9.56
N HIS A 272 11.31 9.99 -10.15
CA HIS A 272 12.56 9.92 -9.39
C HIS A 272 13.12 11.32 -9.07
N ASN A 273 13.67 11.49 -7.86
CA ASN A 273 14.36 12.71 -7.41
C ASN A 273 15.88 12.56 -7.52
N GLY A 274 16.60 13.68 -7.64
CA GLY A 274 18.06 13.72 -7.62
C GLY A 274 18.69 13.68 -9.02
N LYS A 275 19.98 13.34 -9.10
CA LYS A 275 20.71 13.24 -10.36
C LYS A 275 20.36 11.91 -11.05
N ILE A 276 19.92 11.99 -12.29
CA ILE A 276 19.46 10.86 -13.08
C ILE A 276 20.28 10.78 -14.35
N THR A 277 20.91 9.63 -14.59
CA THR A 277 21.64 9.36 -15.83
C THR A 277 20.98 8.21 -16.58
N LEU A 278 20.57 8.48 -17.82
CA LEU A 278 19.85 7.57 -18.68
C LEU A 278 20.68 7.22 -19.91
N ASP A 279 21.05 5.95 -20.07
CA ASP A 279 21.76 5.46 -21.26
C ASP A 279 20.82 5.41 -22.47
N MET A 280 21.11 6.20 -23.51
CA MET A 280 20.35 6.25 -24.75
C MET A 280 21.02 5.47 -25.90
N GLU A 281 22.20 4.91 -25.67
CA GLU A 281 23.03 4.25 -26.68
C GLU A 281 22.83 2.73 -26.66
N THR A 282 22.89 2.12 -25.48
CA THR A 282 22.83 0.65 -25.35
C THR A 282 21.41 0.14 -25.09
N ASN A 283 21.18 -1.16 -25.32
CA ASN A 283 19.94 -1.85 -24.90
C ASN A 283 20.08 -2.51 -23.53
N LYS A 284 21.00 -2.04 -22.66
CA LYS A 284 21.12 -2.56 -21.30
C LYS A 284 19.83 -2.25 -20.54
N ARG A 285 19.27 -3.27 -19.88
CA ARG A 285 18.01 -3.13 -19.13
C ARG A 285 18.18 -2.35 -17.84
N LYS A 286 19.28 -2.52 -17.11
CA LYS A 286 19.57 -1.81 -15.85
C LYS A 286 20.58 -0.68 -16.06
N SER A 287 20.19 0.34 -16.82
CA SER A 287 21.05 1.48 -17.17
C SER A 287 20.39 2.85 -16.93
N LEU A 288 19.36 2.89 -16.09
CA LEU A 288 18.91 4.11 -15.43
C LEU A 288 19.64 4.21 -14.09
N ILE A 289 20.45 5.25 -13.91
CA ILE A 289 21.17 5.51 -12.66
C ILE A 289 20.47 6.66 -11.97
N VAL A 290 20.12 6.50 -10.69
CA VAL A 290 19.54 7.55 -9.85
C VAL A 290 20.43 7.74 -8.64
N GLU A 291 20.96 8.95 -8.48
CA GLU A 291 21.82 9.37 -7.38
C GLU A 291 21.10 10.47 -6.58
N ASN A 292 20.84 10.18 -5.30
CA ASN A 292 20.19 11.10 -4.38
C ASN A 292 20.80 10.99 -2.97
N GLU A 293 20.19 11.67 -1.99
CA GLU A 293 20.65 11.66 -0.58
C GLU A 293 20.72 10.26 0.07
N PHE A 294 20.07 9.27 -0.55
CA PHE A 294 20.06 7.86 -0.11
C PHE A 294 21.09 7.00 -0.85
N GLY A 295 21.90 7.57 -1.74
CA GLY A 295 22.93 6.87 -2.51
C GLY A 295 22.57 6.63 -3.97
N ILE A 296 23.25 5.65 -4.59
CA ILE A 296 23.16 5.35 -6.03
C ILE A 296 22.33 4.08 -6.26
N SER A 297 21.29 4.20 -7.07
CA SER A 297 20.40 3.10 -7.49
C SER A 297 20.54 2.79 -8.98
N TYR A 298 20.52 1.51 -9.34
CA TYR A 298 20.55 1.02 -10.73
C TYR A 298 19.20 0.42 -11.09
N LEU A 299 18.42 1.16 -11.88
CA LEU A 299 17.04 0.88 -12.20
C LEU A 299 16.87 0.50 -13.67
N SER A 300 15.67 0.03 -14.00
CA SER A 300 15.33 -0.33 -15.37
C SER A 300 15.27 0.91 -16.26
N ASN A 301 15.86 0.83 -17.45
CA ASN A 301 15.95 1.94 -18.39
C ASN A 301 14.62 2.10 -19.17
N PRO A 302 13.85 3.17 -18.93
CA PRO A 302 12.56 3.41 -19.60
C PRO A 302 12.69 3.60 -21.11
N ALA A 303 13.81 4.15 -21.61
CA ALA A 303 14.03 4.31 -23.05
C ALA A 303 14.31 2.98 -23.75
N THR A 304 15.02 2.06 -23.10
CA THR A 304 15.17 0.68 -23.58
C THR A 304 13.81 -0.03 -23.59
N LYS A 305 13.01 0.13 -22.52
CA LYS A 305 11.65 -0.43 -22.45
C LYS A 305 10.78 0.06 -23.61
N LEU A 306 10.74 1.36 -23.87
CA LEU A 306 9.97 1.93 -24.98
C LEU A 306 10.47 1.46 -26.36
N ARG A 307 11.78 1.38 -26.59
CA ARG A 307 12.32 0.86 -27.87
C ARG A 307 11.89 -0.58 -28.13
N GLU A 308 11.91 -1.45 -27.12
CA GLU A 308 11.43 -2.83 -27.24
C GLU A 308 9.93 -2.86 -27.60
N ALA A 309 9.12 -2.02 -26.96
CA ALA A 309 7.68 -1.99 -27.15
C ALA A 309 7.26 -1.35 -28.50
N LEU A 310 7.96 -0.31 -28.95
CA LEU A 310 7.68 0.40 -30.21
C LEU A 310 7.75 -0.50 -31.44
N ARG A 311 8.63 -1.52 -31.42
CA ARG A 311 8.72 -2.50 -32.51
C ARG A 311 7.38 -3.17 -32.82
N ARG A 312 6.57 -3.42 -31.79
CA ARG A 312 5.29 -4.13 -31.87
C ARG A 312 4.10 -3.19 -31.84
N PHE A 313 4.24 -2.04 -31.19
CA PHE A 313 3.23 -0.98 -31.18
C PHE A 313 2.81 -0.57 -32.60
N GLY A 314 3.78 -0.48 -33.51
CA GLY A 314 3.52 -0.16 -34.92
C GLY A 314 2.63 -1.17 -35.66
N ASP A 315 2.55 -2.40 -35.17
CA ASP A 315 1.84 -3.53 -35.79
C ASP A 315 0.38 -3.65 -35.33
N LEU A 316 -0.05 -2.84 -34.36
CA LEU A 316 -1.44 -2.81 -33.91
C LEU A 316 -2.38 -2.55 -35.10
N THR A 317 -3.41 -3.39 -35.22
CA THR A 317 -4.40 -3.30 -36.31
C THR A 317 -5.05 -1.91 -36.42
N GLN A 318 -5.27 -1.27 -35.26
CA GLN A 318 -5.84 0.07 -35.11
C GLN A 318 -4.94 1.17 -35.65
N LEU A 319 -3.63 0.92 -35.71
CA LEU A 319 -2.62 1.86 -36.19
C LEU A 319 -2.13 1.51 -37.60
N LYS A 320 -2.66 0.46 -38.23
CA LYS A 320 -2.18 -0.05 -39.52
C LYS A 320 -2.24 1.00 -40.64
N ASP A 321 -3.28 1.83 -40.61
CA ASP A 321 -3.51 2.89 -41.60
C ASP A 321 -2.67 4.16 -41.35
N LEU A 322 -1.97 4.24 -40.21
CA LEU A 322 -1.06 5.35 -39.94
C LEU A 322 0.30 5.11 -40.58
N SER A 323 0.81 6.13 -41.27
CA SER A 323 2.18 6.12 -41.79
C SER A 323 3.20 5.90 -40.65
N PRO A 324 4.34 5.23 -40.92
CA PRO A 324 5.36 4.96 -39.90
C PRO A 324 5.81 6.20 -39.12
N GLU A 325 5.80 7.37 -39.77
CA GLU A 325 6.21 8.62 -39.17
C GLU A 325 5.32 9.11 -38.02
N LEU A 326 4.09 8.62 -37.97
CA LEU A 326 3.08 9.00 -36.97
C LEU A 326 3.01 8.03 -35.79
N LYS A 327 3.76 6.91 -35.79
CA LYS A 327 3.61 5.84 -34.78
C LYS A 327 4.91 5.16 -34.32
N LYS A 328 6.08 5.68 -34.70
CA LYS A 328 7.41 5.11 -34.38
C LYS A 328 8.17 5.88 -33.30
N SER A 329 7.46 6.60 -32.43
CA SER A 329 8.11 7.43 -31.42
C SER A 329 7.45 7.24 -30.07
N GLY A 330 8.25 7.00 -29.04
CA GLY A 330 7.82 6.92 -27.64
C GLY A 330 8.44 8.04 -26.81
N MET A 331 7.91 8.27 -25.61
CA MET A 331 8.32 9.39 -24.77
C MET A 331 8.46 9.00 -23.31
N VAL A 332 9.64 9.26 -22.76
CA VAL A 332 9.93 9.18 -21.32
C VAL A 332 9.77 10.56 -20.71
N ILE A 333 8.98 10.67 -19.65
CA ILE A 333 8.66 11.92 -18.98
C ILE A 333 9.02 11.81 -17.50
N PHE A 334 9.90 12.68 -17.04
CA PHE A 334 10.20 12.80 -15.62
C PHE A 334 9.28 13.86 -15.00
N THR A 335 8.44 13.44 -14.04
CA THR A 335 7.40 14.29 -13.43
C THR A 335 7.89 15.04 -12.20
N SER A 336 8.95 14.55 -11.56
CA SER A 336 9.54 15.23 -10.42
C SER A 336 10.25 16.51 -10.84
N HIS A 337 9.92 17.60 -10.15
CA HIS A 337 10.58 18.90 -10.31
C HIS A 337 12.01 18.89 -9.76
N PHE A 338 12.35 17.92 -8.91
CA PHE A 338 13.68 17.75 -8.31
C PHE A 338 14.57 16.77 -9.08
N ALA A 339 14.10 16.26 -10.23
CA ALA A 339 14.91 15.43 -11.10
C ALA A 339 15.95 16.27 -11.85
N ASN A 340 17.21 15.86 -11.90
CA ASN A 340 18.22 16.41 -12.80
C ASN A 340 18.66 15.34 -13.79
N VAL A 341 18.11 15.38 -15.01
CA VAL A 341 18.18 14.27 -15.97
C VAL A 341 19.21 14.53 -17.07
N GLY A 342 20.20 13.64 -17.16
CA GLY A 342 21.18 13.55 -18.24
C GLY A 342 20.99 12.28 -19.08
N CYS A 343 21.01 12.43 -20.40
CA CYS A 343 20.93 11.36 -21.39
C CYS A 343 22.32 11.10 -21.97
N VAL A 344 22.84 9.87 -21.85
CA VAL A 344 24.17 9.49 -22.37
C VAL A 344 24.04 8.98 -23.80
N LEU A 345 24.76 9.61 -24.73
CA LEU A 345 24.84 9.19 -26.12
C LEU A 345 26.26 9.41 -26.66
N LYS A 346 26.89 8.37 -27.23
CA LYS A 346 28.26 8.40 -27.76
C LYS A 346 29.28 8.88 -26.72
N GLY A 347 29.13 8.40 -25.48
CA GLY A 347 29.98 8.77 -24.34
C GLY A 347 29.84 10.22 -23.85
N LYS A 348 28.87 11.00 -24.35
CA LYS A 348 28.56 12.35 -23.87
C LYS A 348 27.23 12.37 -23.14
N GLU A 349 27.21 13.01 -21.97
CA GLU A 349 25.98 13.29 -21.23
C GLU A 349 25.36 14.60 -21.77
N LEU A 350 24.12 14.51 -22.23
CA LEU A 350 23.33 15.61 -22.79
C LEU A 350 22.11 15.86 -21.88
N PRO A 351 21.78 17.11 -21.52
CA PRO A 351 20.63 17.38 -20.67
C PRO A 351 19.31 17.12 -21.42
N VAL A 352 18.23 16.89 -20.66
CA VAL A 352 16.87 16.96 -21.21
C VAL A 352 16.48 18.43 -21.52
N PRO A 353 15.66 18.68 -22.56
CA PRO A 353 14.95 17.70 -23.39
C PRO A 353 15.83 17.06 -24.49
N PHE A 354 15.68 15.75 -24.68
CA PHE A 354 16.48 14.93 -25.59
C PHE A 354 15.62 14.29 -26.70
N TYR A 355 16.07 14.40 -27.96
CA TYR A 355 15.38 13.83 -29.13
C TYR A 355 16.33 13.33 -30.25
N HIS A 356 17.64 13.24 -29.98
CA HIS A 356 18.66 12.98 -31.01
C HIS A 356 18.79 11.50 -31.43
N ALA A 357 18.13 10.57 -30.73
CA ALA A 357 18.21 9.12 -30.99
C ALA A 357 16.93 8.51 -31.61
N GLY A 358 16.21 9.28 -32.43
CA GLY A 358 15.31 8.81 -33.49
C GLY A 358 13.98 8.13 -33.12
N GLU A 359 13.87 7.50 -31.94
CA GLU A 359 12.70 6.68 -31.58
C GLU A 359 12.15 6.98 -30.18
N VAL A 360 13.00 7.42 -29.24
CA VAL A 360 12.56 7.76 -27.88
C VAL A 360 12.96 9.18 -27.53
N LEU A 361 11.95 9.97 -27.16
CA LEU A 361 12.08 11.31 -26.64
C LEU A 361 12.20 11.24 -25.11
N VAL A 362 12.99 12.11 -24.51
CA VAL A 362 13.15 12.18 -23.05
C VAL A 362 13.00 13.63 -22.61
N THR A 363 12.12 13.89 -21.64
CA THR A 363 11.80 15.24 -21.21
C THR A 363 11.33 15.31 -19.77
N LYS A 364 11.16 16.53 -19.29
CA LYS A 364 10.37 16.83 -18.09
C LYS A 364 9.05 17.45 -18.50
N THR A 365 8.06 17.42 -17.62
CA THR A 365 6.72 17.87 -17.96
C THR A 365 6.68 19.31 -18.45
N GLU A 366 7.44 20.22 -17.82
CA GLU A 366 7.50 21.64 -18.16
C GLU A 366 8.21 21.95 -19.49
N GLN A 367 8.93 20.98 -20.06
CA GLN A 367 9.67 21.12 -21.33
C GLN A 367 8.97 20.41 -22.51
N LEU A 368 7.88 19.70 -22.24
CA LEU A 368 7.21 18.79 -23.16
C LEU A 368 6.75 19.50 -24.45
N GLY A 369 6.04 20.62 -24.32
CA GLY A 369 5.44 21.30 -25.46
C GLY A 369 6.48 21.87 -26.42
N GLU A 370 7.54 22.47 -25.89
CA GLU A 370 8.67 22.97 -26.70
C GLU A 370 9.41 21.82 -27.41
N LEU A 371 9.65 20.70 -26.70
CA LEU A 371 10.26 19.51 -27.29
C LEU A 371 9.42 18.97 -28.45
N LEU A 372 8.10 18.79 -28.26
CA LEU A 372 7.21 18.29 -29.29
C LEU A 372 7.15 19.22 -30.50
N LEU A 373 7.19 20.55 -30.30
CA LEU A 373 7.29 21.52 -31.39
C LEU A 373 8.58 21.34 -32.19
N LYS A 374 9.73 21.23 -31.51
CA LYS A 374 11.04 21.01 -32.17
C LYS A 374 11.05 19.68 -32.92
N PHE A 375 10.56 18.62 -32.29
CA PHE A 375 10.43 17.29 -32.88
C PHE A 375 9.53 17.32 -34.13
N CYS A 376 8.33 17.91 -34.04
CA CYS A 376 7.42 18.01 -35.17
C CYS A 376 8.01 18.86 -36.31
N ARG A 377 8.75 19.94 -36.01
CA ARG A 377 9.39 20.78 -37.05
C ARG A 377 10.54 20.05 -37.74
N ALA A 378 11.33 19.28 -36.99
CA ALA A 378 12.39 18.45 -37.54
C ALA A 378 11.83 17.35 -38.45
N ARG A 379 10.68 16.77 -38.07
CA ARG A 379 10.06 15.66 -38.80
C ARG A 379 9.18 16.07 -39.97
N PHE A 380 8.36 17.11 -39.81
CA PHE A 380 7.31 17.50 -40.75
C PHE A 380 7.55 18.86 -41.42
N GLY A 381 8.66 19.52 -41.11
CA GLY A 381 9.06 20.82 -41.68
C GLY A 381 8.66 22.02 -40.81
N LYS A 382 9.27 23.19 -41.11
CA LYS A 382 9.12 24.42 -40.32
C LYS A 382 7.69 24.96 -40.23
N LYS A 383 6.90 24.81 -41.31
CA LYS A 383 5.47 25.17 -41.35
C LYS A 383 4.64 23.93 -41.03
N LEU A 384 4.26 23.78 -39.77
CA LEU A 384 3.50 22.63 -39.30
C LEU A 384 2.07 22.63 -39.88
N LYS A 385 1.71 21.53 -40.53
CA LYS A 385 0.33 21.21 -40.94
C LYS A 385 -0.12 19.97 -40.19
N LYS A 386 -1.29 20.02 -39.56
CA LYS A 386 -1.88 18.87 -38.85
C LYS A 386 -1.96 17.66 -39.80
N ARG A 387 -1.49 16.49 -39.35
CA ARG A 387 -1.48 15.24 -40.13
C ARG A 387 -2.70 14.39 -39.87
N LEU A 388 -3.29 14.53 -38.69
CA LEU A 388 -4.55 13.92 -38.29
C LEU A 388 -5.59 15.03 -38.07
N THR A 389 -6.78 14.87 -38.66
CA THR A 389 -7.92 15.73 -38.38
C THR A 389 -8.56 15.36 -37.04
N HIS A 390 -9.43 16.21 -36.49
CA HIS A 390 -10.20 15.87 -35.29
C HIS A 390 -11.03 14.58 -35.48
N LEU A 391 -11.53 14.33 -36.70
CA LEU A 391 -12.26 13.11 -37.02
C LEU A 391 -11.36 11.87 -36.97
N ASP A 392 -10.14 11.98 -37.49
CA ASP A 392 -9.16 10.88 -37.46
C ASP A 392 -8.75 10.56 -36.02
N ILE A 393 -8.48 11.60 -35.22
CA ILE A 393 -8.15 11.45 -33.80
C ILE A 393 -9.29 10.74 -33.05
N ASN A 394 -10.54 11.20 -33.21
CA ASN A 394 -11.68 10.59 -32.51
C ASN A 394 -11.92 9.14 -32.93
N LYS A 395 -11.70 8.79 -34.21
CA LYS A 395 -11.77 7.40 -34.69
C LYS A 395 -10.68 6.53 -34.07
N LEU A 396 -9.44 7.03 -34.03
CA LEU A 396 -8.30 6.34 -33.41
C LEU A 396 -8.52 6.14 -31.91
N VAL A 397 -8.93 7.19 -31.20
CA VAL A 397 -9.26 7.15 -29.78
C VAL A 397 -10.31 6.09 -29.49
N LYS A 398 -11.40 6.04 -30.27
CA LYS A 398 -12.46 5.03 -30.11
C LYS A 398 -11.96 3.61 -30.40
N ALA A 399 -11.11 3.44 -31.41
CA ALA A 399 -10.52 2.14 -31.73
C ALA A 399 -9.56 1.65 -30.65
N LEU A 400 -8.77 2.56 -30.07
CA LEU A 400 -7.82 2.28 -29.00
C LEU A 400 -8.52 2.06 -27.65
N SER A 401 -9.61 2.77 -27.34
CA SER A 401 -10.40 2.56 -26.12
C SER A 401 -11.15 1.23 -26.13
N ASN A 402 -11.60 0.77 -27.30
CA ASN A 402 -12.30 -0.52 -27.42
C ASN A 402 -11.38 -1.73 -27.17
N LEU A 403 -10.04 -1.58 -27.26
CA LEU A 403 -9.11 -2.63 -26.84
C LEU A 403 -9.26 -2.98 -25.35
N GLN A 404 -9.64 -2.02 -24.49
CA GLN A 404 -9.81 -2.23 -23.04
C GLN A 404 -11.03 -3.12 -22.72
N LEU A 405 -12.05 -3.13 -23.56
CA LEU A 405 -13.28 -3.89 -23.32
C LEU A 405 -13.19 -5.36 -23.78
N SER A 406 -12.21 -5.73 -24.62
CA SER A 406 -12.22 -7.02 -25.32
C SER A 406 -11.19 -8.07 -24.88
N ARG A 407 -10.27 -7.79 -23.96
CA ARG A 407 -9.34 -8.83 -23.46
C ARG A 407 -9.09 -8.71 -21.95
N LYS A 408 -9.91 -9.41 -21.17
CA LYS A 408 -9.40 -10.03 -19.93
C LYS A 408 -8.34 -11.03 -20.40
N TYR A 409 -7.07 -10.73 -20.15
CA TYR A 409 -6.03 -11.71 -20.41
C TYR A 409 -6.26 -12.88 -19.46
N GLU A 410 -6.55 -14.05 -20.01
CA GLU A 410 -6.70 -15.25 -19.22
C GLU A 410 -5.36 -15.71 -18.66
N GLU A 411 -4.23 -15.42 -19.34
CA GLU A 411 -2.90 -15.96 -19.00
C GLU A 411 -1.73 -15.00 -19.34
N ILE A 412 -0.61 -15.11 -18.60
CA ILE A 412 0.70 -14.45 -18.83
C ILE A 412 1.85 -15.46 -18.74
N ILE A 413 3.02 -15.11 -19.30
CA ILE A 413 4.26 -15.90 -19.20
C ILE A 413 5.28 -15.12 -18.36
N LEU A 414 5.79 -15.74 -17.31
CA LEU A 414 6.80 -15.22 -16.39
C LEU A 414 7.97 -16.20 -16.33
N GLY A 415 9.12 -15.84 -16.90
CA GLY A 415 10.20 -16.82 -17.11
C GLY A 415 9.71 -17.99 -17.95
N ASP A 416 9.79 -19.20 -17.39
CA ASP A 416 9.28 -20.45 -18.00
C ASP A 416 7.84 -20.82 -17.55
N TYR A 417 7.23 -19.99 -16.70
CA TYR A 417 5.93 -20.27 -16.07
C TYR A 417 4.78 -19.62 -16.82
N LYS A 418 3.72 -20.38 -17.05
CA LYS A 418 2.46 -19.90 -17.61
C LYS A 418 1.43 -19.69 -16.50
N VAL A 419 1.03 -18.45 -16.23
CA VAL A 419 0.16 -18.07 -15.12
C VAL A 419 -1.20 -17.63 -15.62
N LYS A 420 -2.28 -18.23 -15.12
CA LYS A 420 -3.65 -17.81 -15.40
C LYS A 420 -4.04 -16.63 -14.51
N LEU A 421 -4.44 -15.51 -15.10
CA LEU A 421 -4.80 -14.28 -14.38
C LEU A 421 -6.24 -14.26 -13.84
N ASP A 422 -6.81 -15.43 -13.55
CA ASP A 422 -8.02 -15.55 -12.76
C ASP A 422 -7.65 -15.86 -11.31
N PRO A 423 -7.86 -14.93 -10.36
CA PRO A 423 -7.41 -15.09 -8.99
C PRO A 423 -8.20 -16.19 -8.28
N ILE A 424 -7.47 -17.10 -7.63
CA ILE A 424 -8.06 -18.10 -6.74
C ILE A 424 -8.44 -17.39 -5.45
N LYS A 425 -9.63 -16.77 -5.43
CA LYS A 425 -10.11 -15.91 -4.32
C LYS A 425 -10.04 -16.57 -2.96
N SER A 426 -10.30 -17.88 -2.87
CA SER A 426 -10.26 -18.64 -1.61
C SER A 426 -8.86 -18.82 -1.02
N GLU A 427 -7.83 -18.73 -1.88
CA GLU A 427 -6.42 -18.88 -1.49
C GLU A 427 -5.70 -17.53 -1.44
N SER A 428 -6.36 -16.47 -1.92
CA SER A 428 -5.84 -15.10 -1.96
C SER A 428 -6.15 -14.35 -0.67
N THR A 429 -5.32 -13.36 -0.37
CA THR A 429 -5.45 -12.50 0.80
C THR A 429 -5.35 -11.03 0.41
N GLU A 430 -5.50 -10.11 1.37
CA GLU A 430 -5.20 -8.69 1.13
C GLU A 430 -3.70 -8.43 0.89
N TYR A 431 -2.82 -9.37 1.28
CA TYR A 431 -1.37 -9.25 1.17
C TYR A 431 -0.82 -9.83 -0.14
N PHE A 432 -1.44 -10.89 -0.67
CA PHE A 432 -1.05 -11.51 -1.93
C PHE A 432 -2.24 -12.12 -2.67
N THR A 433 -2.14 -12.18 -3.99
CA THR A 433 -3.13 -12.85 -4.85
C THR A 433 -2.56 -14.16 -5.37
N VAL A 434 -3.34 -15.24 -5.31
CA VAL A 434 -2.91 -16.56 -5.81
C VAL A 434 -3.51 -16.81 -7.18
N PHE A 435 -2.68 -17.29 -8.08
CA PHE A 435 -3.04 -17.65 -9.45
C PHE A 435 -2.68 -19.10 -9.74
N GLU A 436 -3.41 -19.75 -10.65
CA GLU A 436 -3.01 -21.05 -11.18
C GLU A 436 -1.84 -20.85 -12.15
N ALA A 437 -0.79 -21.67 -12.01
CA ALA A 437 0.39 -21.61 -12.87
C ALA A 437 0.78 -22.99 -13.37
N HIS A 438 1.49 -23.05 -14.49
CA HIS A 438 2.00 -24.27 -15.07
C HIS A 438 3.48 -24.10 -15.46
N LEU A 439 4.30 -25.10 -15.14
CA LEU A 439 5.64 -25.26 -15.68
C LEU A 439 5.65 -26.57 -16.45
N PHE A 440 5.69 -26.51 -17.78
CA PHE A 440 5.43 -27.67 -18.64
C PHE A 440 4.11 -28.38 -18.27
N ASN A 441 4.17 -29.59 -17.71
CA ASN A 441 3.01 -30.38 -17.28
C ASN A 441 2.72 -30.24 -15.77
N ASP A 442 3.59 -29.60 -15.01
CA ASP A 442 3.44 -29.48 -13.56
C ASP A 442 2.52 -28.32 -13.20
N GLN A 443 1.50 -28.61 -12.39
CA GLN A 443 0.59 -27.59 -11.86
C GLN A 443 1.17 -26.95 -10.60
N LEU A 444 1.16 -25.62 -10.59
CA LEU A 444 1.74 -24.79 -9.55
C LEU A 444 0.74 -23.72 -9.10
N TRP A 445 1.03 -23.11 -7.97
CA TRP A 445 0.45 -21.83 -7.57
C TRP A 445 1.47 -20.71 -7.71
N ALA A 446 1.04 -19.59 -8.28
CA ALA A 446 1.79 -18.35 -8.32
C ALA A 446 1.21 -17.38 -7.31
N LYS A 447 1.92 -17.16 -6.19
CA LYS A 447 1.60 -16.12 -5.21
C LYS A 447 2.16 -14.78 -5.69
N CYS A 448 1.30 -13.84 -6.00
CA CYS A 448 1.63 -12.51 -6.48
C CYS A 448 1.55 -11.49 -5.35
N PHE A 449 2.65 -10.80 -5.09
CA PHE A 449 2.75 -9.72 -4.12
C PHE A 449 2.95 -8.39 -4.85
N ASN A 450 2.17 -7.38 -4.48
CA ASN A 450 2.24 -6.03 -5.06
C ASN A 450 3.29 -5.20 -4.30
N LEU A 451 4.29 -4.67 -4.99
CA LEU A 451 5.40 -3.87 -4.46
C LEU A 451 5.24 -2.36 -4.76
N ASP A 452 4.07 -2.00 -5.30
CA ASP A 452 3.69 -0.71 -5.87
C ASP A 452 3.65 0.43 -4.83
N GLN A 453 3.32 0.08 -3.58
CA GLN A 453 3.10 1.05 -2.49
C GLN A 453 4.35 1.30 -1.63
N LEU A 454 5.48 0.70 -2.00
CA LEU A 454 6.67 0.64 -1.15
C LEU A 454 7.76 1.57 -1.69
N SER A 455 8.26 2.45 -0.82
CA SER A 455 9.50 3.19 -1.08
C SER A 455 10.67 2.23 -1.36
N SER A 456 11.74 2.71 -2.01
CA SER A 456 12.92 1.87 -2.35
C SER A 456 13.50 1.11 -1.15
N LEU A 457 13.50 1.74 0.03
CA LEU A 457 13.92 1.16 1.31
C LEU A 457 12.95 0.08 1.80
N GLN A 458 11.64 0.32 1.71
CA GLN A 458 10.61 -0.66 2.06
C GLN A 458 10.58 -1.83 1.08
N ARG A 459 10.83 -1.60 -0.21
CA ARG A 459 10.92 -2.64 -1.24
C ARG A 459 12.06 -3.61 -0.93
N GLN A 460 13.22 -3.12 -0.48
CA GLN A 460 14.33 -4.00 -0.12
C GLN A 460 14.03 -4.82 1.15
N SER A 461 13.38 -4.21 2.14
CA SER A 461 12.93 -4.88 3.37
C SER A 461 11.79 -5.89 3.11
N GLU A 462 10.83 -5.57 2.24
CA GLU A 462 9.74 -6.46 1.87
C GLU A 462 10.20 -7.58 0.94
N LEU A 463 11.10 -7.32 -0.01
CA LEU A 463 11.72 -8.41 -0.78
C LEU A 463 12.52 -9.35 0.12
N GLN A 464 13.13 -8.83 1.20
CA GLN A 464 13.74 -9.66 2.24
C GLN A 464 12.70 -10.43 3.04
N SER A 465 11.55 -9.83 3.39
CA SER A 465 10.44 -10.46 4.12
C SER A 465 9.69 -11.53 3.29
N MET A 466 9.29 -11.21 2.07
CA MET A 466 8.65 -12.10 1.10
C MET A 466 9.62 -13.18 0.61
N GLY A 467 10.92 -12.87 0.56
CA GLY A 467 11.97 -13.84 0.34
C GLY A 467 12.11 -14.87 1.47
N ARG A 468 11.57 -14.63 2.68
CA ARG A 468 11.66 -15.57 3.81
C ARG A 468 10.87 -16.84 3.56
N GLU A 469 9.64 -16.76 3.03
CA GLU A 469 8.86 -17.97 2.71
C GLU A 469 9.64 -18.85 1.73
N ALA A 470 10.21 -18.24 0.68
CA ALA A 470 11.07 -18.94 -0.27
C ALA A 470 12.31 -19.59 0.40
N LEU A 471 13.00 -18.86 1.29
CA LEU A 471 14.17 -19.38 2.00
C LEU A 471 13.81 -20.52 2.97
N VAL A 472 12.70 -20.38 3.70
CA VAL A 472 12.19 -21.38 4.64
C VAL A 472 11.79 -22.64 3.88
N LEU A 473 10.97 -22.52 2.84
CA LEU A 473 10.54 -23.67 2.03
C LEU A 473 11.73 -24.35 1.33
N LYS A 474 12.75 -23.61 0.90
CA LYS A 474 14.01 -24.21 0.39
C LYS A 474 14.70 -25.07 1.45
N ARG A 475 14.77 -24.61 2.70
CA ARG A 475 15.33 -25.40 3.82
C ARG A 475 14.48 -26.63 4.14
N LEU A 476 13.16 -26.53 3.97
CA LEU A 476 12.21 -27.61 4.20
C LEU A 476 12.01 -28.53 3.00
N SER A 477 12.78 -28.39 1.92
CA SER A 477 12.62 -29.16 0.67
C SER A 477 12.67 -30.69 0.82
N ARG A 478 13.26 -31.20 1.91
CA ARG A 478 13.35 -32.63 2.23
C ARG A 478 12.36 -33.09 3.30
N VAL A 479 11.59 -32.17 3.89
CA VAL A 479 10.61 -32.50 4.92
C VAL A 479 9.34 -32.99 4.25
N ASP A 480 8.88 -34.16 4.66
CA ASP A 480 7.63 -34.71 4.13
C ASP A 480 6.42 -33.98 4.74
N GLY A 481 5.36 -33.84 3.92
CA GLY A 481 4.17 -33.08 4.31
C GLY A 481 4.34 -31.56 4.34
N VAL A 482 5.33 -30.99 3.63
CA VAL A 482 5.48 -29.53 3.44
C VAL A 482 5.37 -29.17 1.95
N GLN A 483 4.66 -28.07 1.65
CA GLN A 483 4.57 -27.54 0.29
C GLN A 483 5.94 -27.18 -0.28
N ARG A 484 6.22 -27.61 -1.52
CA ARG A 484 7.53 -27.35 -2.13
C ARG A 484 7.60 -25.97 -2.78
N TYR A 485 8.71 -25.28 -2.55
CA TYR A 485 9.08 -24.09 -3.31
C TYR A 485 9.65 -24.49 -4.66
N GLN A 486 9.21 -23.79 -5.71
CA GLN A 486 9.72 -23.98 -7.06
C GLN A 486 10.68 -22.86 -7.45
N ASP A 487 10.17 -21.64 -7.61
CA ASP A 487 10.98 -20.47 -7.98
C ASP A 487 10.30 -19.13 -7.65
N LYS A 488 10.93 -18.02 -8.02
CA LYS A 488 10.34 -16.69 -7.97
C LYS A 488 10.72 -15.86 -9.19
N GLU A 489 9.78 -15.06 -9.66
CA GLU A 489 9.98 -14.10 -10.75
C GLU A 489 9.56 -12.71 -10.31
N ILE A 490 10.19 -11.69 -10.88
CA ILE A 490 9.81 -10.29 -10.65
C ILE A 490 9.40 -9.70 -12.00
N ASP A 491 8.16 -9.23 -12.08
CA ASP A 491 7.65 -8.49 -13.22
C ASP A 491 7.24 -7.08 -12.76
N ASP A 492 8.01 -6.08 -13.18
CA ASP A 492 7.91 -4.68 -12.75
C ASP A 492 7.84 -4.51 -11.20
N ASP A 493 6.67 -4.14 -10.67
CA ASP A 493 6.43 -3.95 -9.23
C ASP A 493 5.71 -5.15 -8.61
N LYS A 494 5.74 -6.33 -9.24
CA LYS A 494 5.13 -7.55 -8.69
C LYS A 494 6.17 -8.63 -8.48
N LEU A 495 6.12 -9.26 -7.31
CA LEU A 495 6.87 -10.47 -7.02
C LEU A 495 5.93 -11.67 -7.14
N TYR A 496 6.28 -12.62 -8.00
CA TYR A 496 5.60 -13.90 -8.12
C TYR A 496 6.46 -14.98 -7.45
N VAL A 497 5.88 -15.69 -6.49
CA VAL A 497 6.49 -16.85 -5.83
C VAL A 497 5.75 -18.10 -6.27
N PHE A 498 6.46 -19.00 -6.94
CA PHE A 498 5.93 -20.26 -7.45
C PHE A 498 6.15 -21.38 -6.44
N VAL A 499 5.06 -22.07 -6.10
CA VAL A 499 5.04 -23.19 -5.16
C VAL A 499 4.20 -24.34 -5.73
N GLU A 500 4.46 -25.57 -5.26
CA GLU A 500 3.65 -26.75 -5.58
C GLU A 500 2.18 -26.44 -5.31
N LYS A 501 1.30 -26.78 -6.27
CA LYS A 501 -0.16 -26.67 -6.06
C LYS A 501 -0.56 -27.55 -4.88
N ALA A 502 -1.11 -26.93 -3.84
CA ALA A 502 -1.53 -27.69 -2.66
C ALA A 502 -2.77 -28.55 -2.98
N PRO A 503 -2.98 -29.66 -2.25
CA PRO A 503 -4.21 -30.44 -2.40
C PRO A 503 -5.47 -29.60 -2.17
N ASN A 504 -6.52 -29.89 -2.93
CA ASN A 504 -7.74 -29.09 -2.94
C ASN A 504 -8.52 -29.14 -1.61
N THR A 505 -8.42 -30.25 -0.88
CA THR A 505 -9.17 -30.48 0.35
C THR A 505 -8.38 -30.04 1.58
N SER A 506 -8.91 -29.08 2.33
CA SER A 506 -8.36 -28.72 3.64
C SER A 506 -8.85 -29.67 4.74
N LEU A 507 -8.10 -29.78 5.84
CA LEU A 507 -8.48 -30.55 7.01
C LEU A 507 -9.86 -30.10 7.52
N GLY A 508 -10.13 -28.80 7.54
CA GLY A 508 -11.43 -28.26 7.94
C GLY A 508 -12.59 -28.71 7.04
N GLN A 509 -12.37 -28.81 5.72
CA GLN A 509 -13.38 -29.34 4.79
C GLN A 509 -13.57 -30.84 4.97
N TRP A 510 -12.48 -31.58 5.13
CA TRP A 510 -12.52 -33.03 5.34
C TRP A 510 -13.21 -33.40 6.66
N LEU A 511 -12.96 -32.69 7.76
CA LEU A 511 -13.66 -32.93 9.04
C LEU A 511 -15.18 -32.76 8.93
N LYS A 512 -15.67 -31.87 8.04
CA LYS A 512 -17.11 -31.70 7.79
C LYS A 512 -17.75 -32.94 7.18
N THR A 513 -16.99 -33.79 6.49
CA THR A 513 -17.50 -35.08 5.97
C THR A 513 -17.64 -36.15 7.05
N LYS A 514 -17.35 -35.80 8.32
CA LYS A 514 -17.43 -36.67 9.51
C LYS A 514 -16.64 -37.98 9.33
N PRO A 515 -15.33 -37.90 9.03
CA PRO A 515 -14.50 -39.07 8.83
C PRO A 515 -14.43 -39.94 10.11
N PRO A 516 -14.15 -41.24 9.98
CA PRO A 516 -13.95 -42.11 11.13
C PRO A 516 -12.82 -41.59 12.03
N ARG A 517 -13.02 -41.70 13.34
CA ARG A 517 -12.07 -41.23 14.36
C ARG A 517 -10.64 -41.72 14.13
N HIS A 518 -10.45 -42.99 13.78
CA HIS A 518 -9.12 -43.57 13.57
C HIS A 518 -8.36 -42.88 12.43
N LYS A 519 -9.06 -42.47 11.36
CA LYS A 519 -8.48 -41.69 10.26
C LYS A 519 -8.08 -40.29 10.70
N ILE A 520 -8.90 -39.64 11.54
CA ILE A 520 -8.56 -38.33 12.10
C ILE A 520 -7.26 -38.42 12.90
N ILE A 521 -7.13 -39.44 13.75
CA ILE A 521 -5.93 -39.67 14.56
C ILE A 521 -4.70 -39.95 13.68
N GLU A 522 -4.85 -40.74 12.61
CA GLU A 522 -3.79 -41.01 11.65
C GLU A 522 -3.24 -39.72 11.01
N VAL A 523 -4.14 -38.84 10.54
CA VAL A 523 -3.77 -37.53 9.98
C VAL A 523 -3.06 -36.65 11.01
N LEU A 524 -3.55 -36.60 12.25
CA LEU A 524 -2.95 -35.80 13.32
C LEU A 524 -1.55 -36.31 13.72
N ILE A 525 -1.32 -37.63 13.69
CA ILE A 525 0.00 -38.23 13.92
C ILE A 525 0.96 -37.82 12.81
N HIS A 526 0.57 -37.97 11.54
CA HIS A 526 1.42 -37.59 10.41
C HIS A 526 1.75 -36.09 10.44
N LEU A 527 0.77 -35.23 10.79
CA LEU A 527 1.01 -33.80 10.93
C LEU A 527 2.02 -33.49 12.06
N ALA A 528 1.90 -34.17 13.20
CA ALA A 528 2.86 -34.02 14.30
C ALA A 528 4.27 -34.50 13.90
N GLU A 529 4.36 -35.58 13.13
CA GLU A 529 5.63 -36.08 12.58
C GLU A 529 6.25 -35.09 11.57
N THR A 530 5.46 -34.46 10.70
CA THR A 530 5.92 -33.36 9.83
C THR A 530 6.45 -32.20 10.66
N LEU A 531 5.76 -31.77 11.72
CA LEU A 531 6.24 -30.69 12.60
C LEU A 531 7.54 -31.07 13.32
N ASN A 532 7.69 -32.32 13.76
CA ASN A 532 8.93 -32.81 14.34
C ASN A 532 10.10 -32.76 13.33
N GLN A 533 9.84 -33.12 12.07
CA GLN A 533 10.84 -32.97 11.00
C GLN A 533 11.19 -31.50 10.76
N ILE A 534 10.22 -30.59 10.70
CA ILE A 534 10.46 -29.13 10.59
C ILE A 534 11.37 -28.64 11.73
N GLN A 535 11.09 -29.05 12.97
CA GLN A 535 11.90 -28.68 14.14
C GLN A 535 13.36 -29.13 14.02
N SER A 536 13.61 -30.26 13.35
CA SER A 536 14.94 -30.85 13.18
C SER A 536 15.81 -30.24 12.07
N VAL A 537 15.28 -29.32 11.25
CA VAL A 537 16.01 -28.70 10.12
C VAL A 537 17.11 -27.70 10.58
N GLY A 538 17.31 -27.55 11.91
CA GLY A 538 18.42 -26.83 12.52
C GLY A 538 18.21 -25.32 12.63
N GLU A 539 19.27 -24.59 13.00
CA GLU A 539 19.22 -23.15 13.28
C GLU A 539 19.25 -22.25 12.02
N PRO A 540 18.52 -21.12 11.99
CA PRO A 540 17.52 -20.71 12.98
C PRO A 540 16.29 -21.62 12.96
N LEU A 541 15.76 -21.92 14.14
CA LEU A 541 14.53 -22.70 14.32
C LEU A 541 13.38 -22.15 13.44
N ILE A 542 12.68 -23.04 12.73
CA ILE A 542 11.51 -22.68 11.93
C ILE A 542 10.25 -22.88 12.79
N ILE A 543 9.51 -21.80 13.00
CA ILE A 543 8.23 -21.78 13.72
C ILE A 543 7.18 -21.28 12.72
N HIS A 544 6.12 -22.05 12.49
CA HIS A 544 5.11 -21.79 11.47
C HIS A 544 4.15 -20.66 11.82
N ARG A 545 3.66 -20.60 13.07
CA ARG A 545 2.79 -19.53 13.63
C ARG A 545 1.39 -19.37 13.02
N SER A 546 1.06 -20.16 12.01
CA SER A 546 -0.22 -20.11 11.29
C SER A 546 -0.76 -21.52 11.02
N ILE A 547 -0.49 -22.46 11.92
CA ILE A 547 -1.07 -23.81 11.87
C ILE A 547 -2.57 -23.68 12.16
N ASN A 548 -3.39 -23.97 11.16
CA ASN A 548 -4.85 -23.93 11.25
C ASN A 548 -5.48 -24.95 10.28
N LEU A 549 -6.79 -25.15 10.39
CA LEU A 549 -7.51 -26.14 9.58
C LEU A 549 -7.49 -25.86 8.07
N SER A 550 -7.30 -24.61 7.65
CA SER A 550 -7.24 -24.20 6.23
C SER A 550 -5.83 -24.36 5.63
N ASN A 551 -4.80 -24.26 6.46
CA ASN A 551 -3.40 -24.40 6.08
C ASN A 551 -2.90 -25.86 6.14
N ILE A 552 -3.72 -26.80 6.62
CA ILE A 552 -3.45 -28.24 6.56
C ILE A 552 -4.28 -28.80 5.39
N ARG A 553 -3.62 -29.21 4.32
CA ARG A 553 -4.22 -29.84 3.13
C ARG A 553 -4.05 -31.34 3.18
N LEU A 554 -4.96 -32.08 2.55
CA LEU A 554 -4.91 -33.54 2.52
C LEU A 554 -4.74 -34.03 1.09
N ARG A 555 -3.71 -34.84 0.84
CA ARG A 555 -3.57 -35.58 -0.42
C ARG A 555 -4.69 -36.63 -0.53
N GLU A 556 -4.80 -37.25 -1.70
CA GLU A 556 -5.82 -38.29 -1.96
C GLU A 556 -5.70 -39.49 -1.01
N ASP A 557 -4.48 -39.82 -0.58
CA ASP A 557 -4.18 -40.85 0.40
C ASP A 557 -4.39 -40.40 1.87
N THR A 558 -4.95 -39.21 2.08
CA THR A 558 -5.16 -38.54 3.38
C THR A 558 -3.89 -38.09 4.11
N SER A 559 -2.71 -38.15 3.49
CA SER A 559 -1.50 -37.57 4.09
C SER A 559 -1.59 -36.04 4.17
N PRO A 560 -1.20 -35.42 5.31
CA PRO A 560 -1.27 -33.97 5.48
C PRO A 560 -0.12 -33.25 4.77
N VAL A 561 -0.43 -32.10 4.19
CA VAL A 561 0.51 -31.14 3.61
C VAL A 561 0.28 -29.78 4.25
N LEU A 562 1.31 -29.24 4.89
CA LEU A 562 1.30 -27.94 5.53
C LEU A 562 1.70 -26.86 4.51
N ILE A 563 0.92 -25.77 4.44
CA ILE A 563 1.11 -24.64 3.52
C ILE A 563 1.14 -23.30 4.26
N ASN A 564 1.56 -22.23 3.58
CA ASN A 564 1.58 -20.83 4.04
C ASN A 564 2.60 -20.54 5.17
N PHE A 565 3.89 -20.63 4.82
CA PHE A 565 5.04 -20.39 5.71
C PHE A 565 5.45 -18.91 5.82
N GLU A 566 4.60 -18.00 5.36
CA GLU A 566 4.87 -16.55 5.29
C GLU A 566 5.16 -15.86 6.64
N LEU A 567 4.64 -16.40 7.74
CA LEU A 567 4.88 -15.89 9.09
C LEU A 567 6.14 -16.44 9.76
N CYS A 568 6.85 -17.36 9.09
CA CYS A 568 8.05 -17.99 9.65
C CYS A 568 9.18 -16.97 9.85
N GLN A 569 9.96 -17.17 10.93
CA GLN A 569 11.19 -16.40 11.21
C GLN A 569 11.01 -14.88 11.30
N GLN A 570 9.79 -14.37 11.50
CA GLN A 570 9.61 -12.96 11.84
C GLN A 570 10.00 -12.73 13.30
N GLU A 571 10.94 -11.84 13.61
CA GLU A 571 11.34 -11.62 15.00
C GLU A 571 10.17 -11.16 15.88
N ILE A 572 9.25 -10.38 15.31
CA ILE A 572 8.10 -9.83 16.04
C ILE A 572 6.90 -9.76 15.09
N LEU A 573 5.86 -10.60 15.26
CA LEU A 573 4.60 -10.39 14.51
C LEU A 573 3.98 -9.03 14.85
N ALA A 574 4.26 -8.52 16.07
CA ALA A 574 3.85 -7.21 16.55
C ALA A 574 4.38 -5.99 15.76
N THR A 575 5.25 -6.18 14.77
CA THR A 575 5.69 -5.12 13.86
C THR A 575 5.04 -5.19 12.48
N LEU A 576 4.33 -6.28 12.14
CA LEU A 576 3.54 -6.32 10.91
C LEU A 576 2.39 -5.31 10.98
N PRO A 577 2.01 -4.67 9.86
CA PRO A 577 0.78 -3.88 9.79
C PRO A 577 -0.41 -4.66 10.35
N ILE A 578 -1.27 -4.00 11.12
CA ILE A 578 -2.42 -4.66 11.77
C ILE A 578 -3.30 -5.39 10.75
N ASN A 579 -3.43 -4.87 9.53
CA ASN A 579 -4.19 -5.50 8.44
C ASN A 579 -3.56 -6.82 7.96
N ALA A 580 -2.23 -6.88 7.85
CA ALA A 580 -1.52 -8.12 7.57
C ALA A 580 -1.76 -9.15 8.69
N ARG A 581 -1.80 -8.72 9.97
CA ARG A 581 -2.12 -9.63 11.09
C ARG A 581 -3.57 -10.08 11.17
N ARG A 582 -4.53 -9.25 10.74
CA ARG A 582 -5.98 -9.56 10.72
C ARG A 582 -6.36 -10.58 9.65
N THR A 583 -5.53 -10.70 8.62
CA THR A 583 -5.70 -11.66 7.53
C THR A 583 -5.55 -13.12 7.99
N PHE A 584 -4.80 -13.37 9.07
CA PHE A 584 -4.54 -14.72 9.56
C PHE A 584 -5.60 -15.23 10.53
N GLU A 585 -5.88 -16.54 10.49
CA GLU A 585 -6.86 -17.15 11.40
C GLU A 585 -6.27 -17.31 12.82
N GLN A 586 -6.37 -16.24 13.62
CA GLN A 586 -5.76 -16.14 14.96
C GLN A 586 -6.34 -17.13 16.01
N LYS A 587 -7.42 -17.85 15.70
CA LYS A 587 -8.14 -18.69 16.67
C LYS A 587 -7.36 -19.90 17.17
N TYR A 588 -6.32 -20.30 16.44
CA TYR A 588 -5.43 -21.39 16.81
C TYR A 588 -4.07 -20.92 17.33
N GLN A 589 -3.80 -19.61 17.32
CA GLN A 589 -2.49 -19.09 17.68
C GLN A 589 -2.26 -19.11 19.19
N ALA A 590 -1.03 -19.43 19.58
CA ALA A 590 -0.61 -19.36 20.97
C ALA A 590 -0.61 -17.90 21.49
N PRO A 591 -0.94 -17.65 22.77
CA PRO A 591 -1.04 -16.30 23.31
C PRO A 591 0.23 -15.45 23.11
N GLU A 592 1.40 -16.05 23.30
CA GLU A 592 2.69 -15.37 23.20
C GLU A 592 3.05 -14.91 21.77
N VAL A 593 2.40 -15.48 20.74
CA VAL A 593 2.67 -15.13 19.33
C VAL A 593 2.37 -13.64 19.05
N ASN A 594 1.46 -13.05 19.83
CA ASN A 594 1.04 -11.66 19.69
C ASN A 594 1.62 -10.73 20.78
N GLU A 595 2.43 -11.24 21.71
CA GLU A 595 3.03 -10.45 22.80
C GLU A 595 4.34 -9.78 22.35
N PRO A 596 4.45 -8.43 22.41
CA PRO A 596 5.68 -7.72 22.04
C PRO A 596 6.86 -8.11 22.97
N GLY A 597 8.03 -8.37 22.39
CA GLY A 597 9.30 -8.52 23.13
C GLY A 597 9.57 -9.91 23.73
N GLN A 598 8.70 -10.91 23.53
CA GLN A 598 8.99 -12.30 23.91
C GLN A 598 9.74 -13.06 22.81
N SER A 599 10.75 -13.84 23.20
CA SER A 599 11.41 -14.79 22.30
C SER A 599 10.47 -15.97 22.02
N LEU A 600 10.06 -16.12 20.75
CA LEU A 600 9.18 -17.20 20.34
C LEU A 600 9.94 -18.53 20.24
N THR A 601 9.33 -19.61 20.71
CA THR A 601 9.88 -20.97 20.64
C THR A 601 8.94 -21.90 19.87
N PHE A 602 9.40 -23.12 19.55
CA PHE A 602 8.58 -24.14 18.88
C PHE A 602 7.29 -24.49 19.64
N ALA A 603 7.24 -24.20 20.94
CA ALA A 603 6.06 -24.42 21.78
C ALA A 603 4.80 -23.69 21.28
N ALA A 604 4.93 -22.62 20.48
CA ALA A 604 3.80 -21.95 19.85
C ALA A 604 3.06 -22.83 18.83
N ASP A 605 3.82 -23.59 18.03
CA ASP A 605 3.25 -24.54 17.06
C ASP A 605 2.65 -25.77 17.77
N ILE A 606 3.23 -26.20 18.89
CA ILE A 606 2.69 -27.27 19.74
C ILE A 606 1.31 -26.89 20.30
N TYR A 607 1.16 -25.65 20.79
CA TYR A 607 -0.12 -25.14 21.25
C TYR A 607 -1.17 -25.12 20.13
N SER A 608 -0.78 -24.63 18.95
CA SER A 608 -1.65 -24.57 17.76
C SER A 608 -2.10 -25.96 17.34
N LEU A 609 -1.18 -26.94 17.29
CA LEU A 609 -1.49 -28.34 17.03
C LEU A 609 -2.42 -28.91 18.11
N GLY A 610 -2.23 -28.58 19.39
CA GLY A 610 -3.10 -29.00 20.48
C GLY A 610 -4.57 -28.58 20.28
N LEU A 611 -4.78 -27.33 19.87
CA LEU A 611 -6.13 -26.83 19.54
C LEU A 611 -6.72 -27.54 18.31
N ILE A 612 -5.89 -27.83 17.30
CA ILE A 612 -6.31 -28.57 16.10
C ILE A 612 -6.70 -30.01 16.44
N ILE A 613 -5.93 -30.70 17.29
CA ILE A 613 -6.26 -32.05 17.77
C ILE A 613 -7.61 -32.04 18.48
N PHE A 614 -7.79 -31.11 19.43
CA PHE A 614 -9.03 -31.02 20.19
C PHE A 614 -10.24 -30.74 19.29
N TYR A 615 -10.11 -29.75 18.38
CA TYR A 615 -11.18 -29.42 17.44
C TYR A 615 -11.50 -30.59 16.51
N SER A 616 -10.48 -31.28 16.00
CA SER A 616 -10.67 -32.39 15.07
C SER A 616 -11.41 -33.57 15.70
N LEU A 617 -11.27 -33.77 17.03
CA LEU A 617 -11.91 -34.89 17.73
C LEU A 617 -13.24 -34.54 18.40
N SER A 618 -13.46 -33.27 18.74
CA SER A 618 -14.68 -32.82 19.46
C SER A 618 -15.63 -31.97 18.61
N GLY A 619 -15.14 -31.36 17.53
CA GLY A 619 -15.87 -30.39 16.70
C GLY A 619 -15.86 -28.95 17.23
N GLU A 620 -15.30 -28.70 18.42
CA GLU A 620 -15.32 -27.40 19.09
C GLU A 620 -13.93 -27.04 19.63
N LEU A 621 -13.68 -25.78 19.93
CA LEU A 621 -12.46 -25.35 20.62
C LEU A 621 -12.64 -25.51 22.15
N PRO A 622 -11.55 -25.72 22.91
CA PRO A 622 -11.64 -25.91 24.36
C PRO A 622 -12.03 -24.62 25.10
N PHE A 623 -11.73 -23.45 24.54
CA PHE A 623 -12.01 -22.13 25.11
C PHE A 623 -12.37 -21.14 24.00
N GLU A 624 -13.15 -20.10 24.30
CA GLU A 624 -13.29 -18.96 23.41
C GLU A 624 -12.03 -18.07 23.51
N LYS A 625 -11.77 -17.23 22.50
CA LYS A 625 -10.47 -16.54 22.26
C LYS A 625 -9.98 -15.57 23.36
N SER A 626 -10.48 -15.63 24.60
CA SER A 626 -10.03 -14.76 25.68
C SER A 626 -8.91 -15.43 26.50
N ILE A 627 -7.79 -14.70 26.68
CA ILE A 627 -6.70 -15.09 27.60
C ILE A 627 -7.23 -15.31 29.02
N LYS A 628 -8.28 -14.58 29.41
CA LYS A 628 -8.92 -14.71 30.72
C LYS A 628 -9.55 -16.10 30.90
N GLU A 629 -10.28 -16.59 29.91
CA GLU A 629 -10.85 -17.96 29.96
C GLU A 629 -9.76 -19.02 29.97
N LEU A 630 -8.71 -18.86 29.16
CA LEU A 630 -7.54 -19.75 29.17
C LEU A 630 -6.94 -19.88 30.56
N VAL A 631 -6.77 -18.76 31.28
CA VAL A 631 -6.21 -18.76 32.65
C VAL A 631 -7.18 -19.39 33.66
N ILE A 632 -8.48 -19.11 33.54
CA ILE A 632 -9.52 -19.63 34.46
C ILE A 632 -9.70 -21.14 34.26
N GLN A 633 -9.99 -21.58 33.02
CA GLN A 633 -10.19 -22.98 32.68
C GLN A 633 -8.89 -23.77 32.80
N GLY A 634 -7.75 -23.17 32.47
CA GLY A 634 -6.44 -23.78 32.59
C GLY A 634 -6.07 -24.23 34.00
N ARG A 635 -6.68 -23.65 35.04
CA ARG A 635 -6.51 -24.05 36.45
C ARG A 635 -7.53 -25.10 36.93
N SER A 636 -8.57 -25.37 36.14
CA SER A 636 -9.68 -26.25 36.54
C SER A 636 -9.40 -27.71 36.17
N THR A 637 -9.11 -28.55 37.16
CA THR A 637 -8.95 -30.00 36.93
C THR A 637 -10.22 -30.64 36.39
N VAL A 638 -11.39 -30.17 36.82
CA VAL A 638 -12.70 -30.68 36.34
C VAL A 638 -12.87 -30.41 34.85
N PHE A 639 -12.47 -29.22 34.39
CA PHE A 639 -12.53 -28.86 32.98
C PHE A 639 -11.72 -29.83 32.12
N TRP A 640 -10.45 -30.10 32.48
CA TRP A 640 -9.58 -30.98 31.71
C TRP A 640 -10.06 -32.44 31.68
N LYS A 641 -10.63 -32.93 32.79
CA LYS A 641 -11.25 -34.27 32.82
C LYS A 641 -12.45 -34.37 31.90
N ASN A 642 -13.33 -33.36 31.91
CA ASN A 642 -14.47 -33.27 31.00
C ASN A 642 -14.01 -33.18 29.55
N LEU A 643 -12.92 -32.46 29.30
CA LEU A 643 -12.28 -32.35 28.01
C LEU A 643 -11.86 -33.72 27.47
N CYS A 644 -11.12 -34.50 28.26
CA CYS A 644 -10.70 -35.85 27.91
C CYS A 644 -11.89 -36.77 27.60
N GLN A 645 -12.95 -36.71 28.41
CA GLN A 645 -14.17 -37.48 28.17
C GLN A 645 -14.82 -37.09 26.83
N LYS A 646 -14.91 -35.78 26.54
CA LYS A 646 -15.49 -35.25 25.29
C LYS A 646 -14.75 -35.74 24.05
N ILE A 647 -13.41 -35.73 24.07
CA ILE A 647 -12.60 -36.27 22.97
C ILE A 647 -12.37 -37.79 23.07
N LYS A 648 -13.03 -38.48 24.01
CA LYS A 648 -12.95 -39.94 24.20
C LYS A 648 -11.52 -40.47 24.34
N VAL A 649 -10.72 -39.82 25.18
CA VAL A 649 -9.36 -40.27 25.54
C VAL A 649 -9.29 -40.54 27.05
N PRO A 650 -8.32 -41.34 27.52
CA PRO A 650 -8.18 -41.64 28.95
C PRO A 650 -8.15 -40.36 29.79
N VAL A 651 -8.96 -40.31 30.85
CA VAL A 651 -9.06 -39.16 31.76
C VAL A 651 -7.72 -38.87 32.46
N GLN A 652 -6.83 -39.87 32.52
CA GLN A 652 -5.46 -39.74 33.05
C GLN A 652 -4.58 -38.79 32.21
N ASN A 653 -4.99 -38.45 30.99
CA ASN A 653 -4.28 -37.52 30.11
C ASN A 653 -4.69 -36.06 30.37
N ASP A 654 -5.52 -35.78 31.38
CA ASP A 654 -6.00 -34.43 31.71
C ASP A 654 -4.85 -33.44 31.95
N LYS A 655 -3.85 -33.84 32.74
CA LYS A 655 -2.63 -33.05 32.98
C LYS A 655 -1.82 -32.80 31.71
N PHE A 656 -1.72 -33.80 30.82
CA PHE A 656 -0.99 -33.65 29.56
C PHE A 656 -1.64 -32.59 28.66
N TRP A 657 -2.97 -32.58 28.55
CA TRP A 657 -3.69 -31.54 27.78
C TRP A 657 -3.60 -30.16 28.41
N GLN A 658 -3.59 -30.10 29.74
CA GLN A 658 -3.31 -28.87 30.48
C GLN A 658 -1.92 -28.32 30.17
N GLU A 659 -0.91 -29.18 30.03
CA GLU A 659 0.45 -28.80 29.65
C GLU A 659 0.54 -28.35 28.18
N VAL A 660 -0.04 -29.11 27.23
CA VAL A 660 -0.05 -28.76 25.79
C VAL A 660 -0.63 -27.37 25.54
N LEU A 661 -1.73 -27.03 26.22
CA LEU A 661 -2.45 -25.76 26.07
C LEU A 661 -2.11 -24.75 27.18
N HIS A 662 -0.97 -24.93 27.85
CA HIS A 662 -0.56 -24.03 28.92
C HIS A 662 -0.23 -22.62 28.36
N VAL A 663 -0.67 -21.58 29.07
CA VAL A 663 -0.46 -20.17 28.64
C VAL A 663 1.02 -19.79 28.55
N THR A 664 1.84 -20.30 29.48
CA THR A 664 3.29 -20.08 29.47
C THR A 664 3.99 -21.19 28.66
N PRO A 665 4.78 -20.85 27.61
CA PRO A 665 5.35 -21.82 26.66
C PRO A 665 6.25 -22.90 27.26
N LYS A 666 7.03 -22.56 28.30
CA LYS A 666 8.02 -23.47 28.91
C LYS A 666 7.44 -24.72 29.58
N TYR A 667 6.13 -24.73 29.87
CA TYR A 667 5.44 -25.88 30.46
C TYR A 667 4.80 -26.79 29.43
N ARG A 668 4.85 -26.42 28.13
CA ARG A 668 4.34 -27.29 27.07
C ARG A 668 5.32 -28.42 26.82
N PRO A 669 4.84 -29.65 26.54
CA PRO A 669 5.70 -30.77 26.21
C PRO A 669 6.42 -30.53 24.88
N ASN A 670 7.42 -31.34 24.58
CA ASN A 670 8.02 -31.35 23.25
C ASN A 670 7.15 -32.13 22.25
N ILE A 671 7.40 -31.96 20.95
CA ILE A 671 6.60 -32.59 19.89
C ILE A 671 6.69 -34.13 19.92
N THR A 672 7.83 -34.69 20.33
CA THR A 672 8.02 -36.15 20.45
C THR A 672 7.10 -36.75 21.50
N GLN A 673 6.99 -36.12 22.67
CA GLN A 673 6.05 -36.52 23.72
C GLN A 673 4.60 -36.46 23.23
N LEU A 674 4.24 -35.44 22.45
CA LEU A 674 2.90 -35.35 21.85
C LEU A 674 2.63 -36.46 20.84
N ILE A 675 3.61 -36.80 19.99
CA ILE A 675 3.51 -37.93 19.06
C ILE A 675 3.31 -39.26 19.80
N GLU A 676 4.08 -39.50 20.87
CA GLU A 676 3.97 -40.72 21.68
C GLU A 676 2.56 -40.87 22.26
N VAL A 677 2.00 -39.80 22.85
CA VAL A 677 0.64 -39.81 23.38
C VAL A 677 -0.39 -40.05 22.28
N LEU A 678 -0.28 -39.38 21.12
CA LEU A 678 -1.20 -39.58 20.00
C LEU A 678 -1.18 -41.02 19.47
N LYS A 679 -0.01 -41.66 19.43
CA LYS A 679 0.14 -43.05 19.01
C LYS A 679 -0.57 -44.04 19.93
N THR A 680 -0.78 -43.70 21.21
CA THR A 680 -1.59 -44.53 22.14
C THR A 680 -3.08 -44.53 21.83
N TRP A 681 -3.57 -43.64 20.96
CA TRP A 681 -4.99 -43.52 20.61
C TRP A 681 -5.38 -44.29 19.35
N ARG A 682 -4.42 -44.96 18.71
CA ARG A 682 -4.65 -45.79 17.52
C ARG A 682 -5.52 -47.00 17.83
#